data_AF-A0A9D6IFQ9-F1
#
_entry.id   AF-A0A9D6IFQ9-F1
#
_cell.length_a   1.000
_cell.length_b   1.000
_cell.length_c   1.000
_cell.angle_alpha   90.00
_cell.angle_beta   90.00
_cell.angle_gamma   90.00
#
_symmetry.space_group_name_H-M   'P 1'
#
loop_
_entity.id
_entity.type
_entity.pdbx_description
1 polymer ?
#
loop_
_entity_poly.entity_id
_entity_poly.type
_entity_poly.pdbx_seq_one_letter_code
_entity_poly.pdbx_strand_id
1 'polypeptide(L)'
;MNATMLLVCLAGSAVTGQANKLVFQAPLIDVWSRTEEGLEYRYLMHNRTYLGNNFLKPAAKKDWGNPRVDLSRMPTTYWHDKSPVGMVLQKFNWFPGPENTYHADARMPAAMIGIGGNPWGQLVNLWSEPPFAVLGLEVGAMASYARPGQTIHFTERVPTFVKLSLPGQGKTPVFTYVRDALDRGANLTVYPGEPRAMIEKHGGEKFYHAIIIETYKFPDSVVHDELMTKEAITMLLGKLTEDGVLCFHTSNRFYDLVAILASAAAELHLGCVVGKDAPPRGQRSTRFASEWVMIARKPAYLAHLKAPAGAKEFRPYWQTPDFVDDRLVWNDKGERSLRGVYRSDPEIDKLHNNIYELEDFLRARTGIQLNPSGDLTRFLHGVIGILSDRSARRKNRGFEKVINRGDRKVAFEAPGIQVITTKDEGAVYSYLLYDGIYIGRSYHRPRDPAARGDPIRDRSRFPTTYFHDKSPLGVLLQKYNWFPGAENTFHADARLPASLTGMGLDPLGQLTHLWSEPPIAVVGMDVGTVASYARPAQAIHFFERVPLFVKLSSPAKGKRPLFHYLEDARARGAAVSIFQGEPRPTLKKHGGEGFYQLIVVNTYKDGIRTVHKDLMTTEGLRLLMSRTRAGGVLCFHTSNRYYDLTPILASTAKEAGYSVVVGTDTATWPDDRDRDRFTSWWVMVARKPADLAGLKAPPGYEKAQPWSDAPFWVPPTGMDEKFIWRDNAENSFRGVYRSDPTIDLFGNSVSKLTNWISDSTGIPQYSMYRMMQPVQEGIRAWSSRSARELNREPTAPKN
;
A
#
# COMPACT_ATOMS: atom_id res chain seq x y z
N MET A 1 30.52 -8.90 -24.81
CA MET A 1 31.59 -8.39 -23.92
C MET A 1 31.03 -8.31 -22.51
N ASN A 2 31.60 -8.85 -21.42
CA ASN A 2 32.82 -9.61 -21.19
C ASN A 2 32.60 -10.50 -19.95
N ALA A 3 33.25 -11.68 -19.94
CA ALA A 3 33.21 -12.71 -18.91
C ALA A 3 33.73 -12.27 -17.52
N THR A 4 34.16 -11.02 -17.36
CA THR A 4 34.64 -10.43 -16.10
C THR A 4 33.49 -10.04 -15.16
N MET A 5 32.27 -9.83 -15.67
CA MET A 5 31.10 -9.53 -14.84
C MET A 5 30.49 -10.78 -14.17
N LEU A 6 30.83 -11.98 -14.65
CA LEU A 6 30.40 -13.25 -14.06
C LEU A 6 31.18 -13.61 -12.79
N LEU A 7 32.43 -13.17 -12.68
CA LEU A 7 33.30 -13.40 -11.52
C LEU A 7 33.01 -12.46 -10.34
N VAL A 8 32.50 -11.25 -10.61
CA VAL A 8 32.08 -10.31 -9.54
C VAL A 8 30.76 -10.73 -8.90
N CYS A 9 29.89 -11.46 -9.62
CA CYS A 9 28.67 -12.06 -9.05
C CYS A 9 28.95 -13.34 -8.21
N LEU A 10 30.12 -13.97 -8.35
CA LEU A 10 30.50 -15.17 -7.61
C LEU A 10 31.29 -14.88 -6.32
N ALA A 11 31.75 -13.65 -6.11
CA ALA A 11 32.52 -13.26 -4.92
C ALA A 11 31.68 -12.56 -3.82
N GLY A 12 30.37 -12.36 -4.03
CA GLY A 12 29.48 -11.68 -3.08
C GLY A 12 28.69 -12.60 -2.13
N SER A 13 28.83 -13.92 -2.25
CA SER A 13 28.03 -14.90 -1.50
C SER A 13 28.81 -15.69 -0.45
N ALA A 14 30.06 -15.33 -0.16
CA ALA A 14 30.82 -15.90 0.96
C ALA A 14 30.84 -14.95 2.17
N VAL A 15 29.67 -14.57 2.67
CA VAL A 15 29.57 -14.06 4.06
C VAL A 15 29.41 -15.30 4.94
N THR A 16 30.45 -15.56 5.72
CA THR A 16 30.59 -16.58 6.76
C THR A 16 29.27 -17.04 7.39
N GLY A 17 28.75 -18.19 6.95
CA GLY A 17 27.65 -18.90 7.60
C GLY A 17 27.63 -20.33 7.09
N GLN A 18 27.89 -21.31 7.96
CA GLN A 18 27.85 -22.73 7.58
C GLN A 18 26.48 -23.08 6.96
N ALA A 19 26.49 -23.86 5.89
CA ALA A 19 25.28 -24.31 5.21
C ALA A 19 24.42 -25.19 6.13
N ASN A 20 23.10 -24.99 6.12
CA ASN A 20 22.15 -25.82 6.86
C ASN A 20 22.24 -27.28 6.36
N LYS A 21 22.33 -28.25 7.27
CA LYS A 21 22.39 -29.68 6.94
C LYS A 21 21.05 -30.36 7.23
N LEU A 22 20.41 -30.95 6.22
CA LEU A 22 19.19 -31.75 6.43
C LEU A 22 19.55 -33.04 7.20
N VAL A 23 18.84 -33.31 8.29
CA VAL A 23 19.11 -34.42 9.24
C VAL A 23 17.97 -35.43 9.28
N PHE A 24 16.75 -34.99 8.98
CA PHE A 24 15.57 -35.84 8.88
C PHE A 24 14.59 -35.22 7.89
N GLN A 25 13.91 -36.06 7.11
CA GLN A 25 12.88 -35.64 6.17
C GLN A 25 11.75 -36.65 6.14
N ALA A 26 10.52 -36.14 6.15
CA ALA A 26 9.27 -36.87 5.95
C ALA A 26 8.28 -35.95 5.21
N PRO A 27 7.11 -36.46 4.75
CA PRO A 27 6.12 -35.59 4.11
C PRO A 27 5.78 -34.38 4.97
N LEU A 28 5.97 -33.18 4.40
CA LEU A 28 5.80 -31.88 5.05
C LEU A 28 6.73 -31.60 6.25
N ILE A 29 7.66 -32.48 6.62
CA ILE A 29 8.49 -32.34 7.82
C ILE A 29 9.97 -32.40 7.43
N ASP A 30 10.70 -31.32 7.71
CA ASP A 30 12.15 -31.28 7.57
C ASP A 30 12.79 -30.90 8.92
N VAL A 31 13.86 -31.61 9.29
CA VAL A 31 14.72 -31.22 10.42
C VAL A 31 16.10 -30.88 9.88
N TRP A 32 16.56 -29.70 10.25
CA TRP A 32 17.85 -29.17 9.82
C TRP A 32 18.78 -29.00 11.01
N SER A 33 20.08 -29.23 10.82
CA SER A 33 21.14 -28.86 11.75
C SER A 33 21.81 -27.59 11.26
N ARG A 34 22.10 -26.69 12.19
CA ARG A 34 22.82 -25.44 11.93
C ARG A 34 23.76 -25.14 13.08
N THR A 35 24.92 -24.57 12.74
CA THR A 35 25.87 -24.04 13.71
C THR A 35 25.88 -22.52 13.62
N GLU A 36 25.71 -21.87 14.76
CA GLU A 36 25.73 -20.41 14.88
C GLU A 36 26.56 -20.04 16.11
N GLU A 37 27.58 -19.18 15.94
CA GLU A 37 28.51 -18.81 17.02
C GLU A 37 29.15 -20.00 17.76
N GLY A 38 29.41 -21.10 17.05
CA GLY A 38 30.01 -22.32 17.62
C GLY A 38 29.03 -23.22 18.38
N LEU A 39 27.74 -22.91 18.41
CA LEU A 39 26.69 -23.74 19.01
C LEU A 39 25.89 -24.43 17.90
N GLU A 40 25.83 -25.76 17.96
CA GLU A 40 25.02 -26.57 17.05
C GLU A 40 23.60 -26.72 17.62
N TYR A 41 22.59 -26.47 16.79
CA TYR A 41 21.19 -26.74 17.11
C TYR A 41 20.46 -27.37 15.94
N ARG A 42 19.42 -28.13 16.27
CA ARG A 42 18.49 -28.68 15.28
C ARG A 42 17.18 -27.93 15.33
N TYR A 43 16.58 -27.66 14.19
CA TYR A 43 15.27 -27.01 14.11
C TYR A 43 14.30 -27.77 13.21
N LEU A 44 13.02 -27.74 13.60
CA LEU A 44 11.92 -28.43 12.94
C LEU A 44 11.15 -27.45 12.05
N MET A 45 11.06 -27.77 10.76
CA MET A 45 10.18 -27.12 9.80
C MET A 45 9.03 -28.08 9.49
N HIS A 46 7.80 -27.62 9.61
CA HIS A 46 6.63 -28.33 9.10
C HIS A 46 5.91 -27.45 8.08
N ASN A 47 5.81 -27.91 6.83
CA ASN A 47 5.20 -27.18 5.72
C ASN A 47 5.65 -25.72 5.65
N ARG A 48 6.99 -25.51 5.60
CA ARG A 48 7.67 -24.20 5.63
C ARG A 48 7.47 -23.35 6.90
N THR A 49 6.84 -23.90 7.94
CA THR A 49 6.63 -23.24 9.24
C THR A 49 7.65 -23.72 10.26
N TYR A 50 8.33 -22.79 10.93
CA TYR A 50 9.29 -23.10 11.98
C TYR A 50 8.56 -23.43 13.29
N LEU A 51 8.68 -24.67 13.77
CA LEU A 51 8.01 -25.10 14.99
C LEU A 51 8.87 -24.88 16.23
N GLY A 52 10.18 -25.14 16.16
CA GLY A 52 11.09 -24.95 17.29
C GLY A 52 12.50 -25.43 17.01
N ASN A 53 13.41 -25.19 17.97
CA ASN A 53 14.76 -25.72 17.93
C ASN A 53 15.21 -26.31 19.27
N ASN A 54 16.26 -27.12 19.20
CA ASN A 54 16.96 -27.65 20.37
C ASN A 54 18.47 -27.59 20.12
N PHE A 55 19.19 -26.91 21.01
CA PHE A 55 20.66 -26.97 21.03
C PHE A 55 21.11 -28.39 21.37
N LEU A 56 22.21 -28.83 20.74
CA LEU A 56 22.79 -30.12 21.04
C LEU A 56 23.65 -30.04 22.30
N LYS A 57 23.81 -31.18 22.99
CA LYS A 57 24.72 -31.27 24.13
C LYS A 57 26.16 -30.96 23.69
N PRO A 58 26.97 -30.29 24.53
CA PRO A 58 28.39 -30.11 24.26
C PRO A 58 29.10 -31.44 24.04
N ALA A 59 30.10 -31.44 23.15
CA ALA A 59 30.88 -32.65 22.83
C ALA A 59 31.61 -33.21 24.06
N ALA A 60 32.09 -32.33 24.95
CA ALA A 60 32.77 -32.74 26.17
C ALA A 60 31.76 -33.00 27.30
N LYS A 61 31.73 -34.24 27.81
CA LYS A 61 30.81 -34.65 28.90
C LYS A 61 30.97 -33.83 30.19
N LYS A 62 32.15 -33.30 30.48
CA LYS A 62 32.40 -32.44 31.65
C LYS A 62 31.59 -31.14 31.63
N ASP A 63 31.15 -30.71 30.45
CA ASP A 63 30.41 -29.46 30.25
C ASP A 63 28.89 -29.70 30.36
N TRP A 64 28.45 -30.96 30.46
CA TRP A 64 27.03 -31.29 30.57
C TRP A 64 26.45 -30.73 31.88
N GLY A 65 25.32 -30.03 31.76
CA GLY A 65 24.67 -29.36 32.89
C GLY A 65 25.29 -28.02 33.30
N ASN A 66 26.38 -27.58 32.67
CA ASN A 66 26.94 -26.23 32.91
C ASN A 66 26.13 -25.19 32.12
N PRO A 67 25.36 -24.31 32.77
CA PRO A 67 24.39 -23.43 32.11
C PRO A 67 25.02 -22.39 31.17
N ARG A 68 26.34 -22.17 31.26
CA ARG A 68 27.08 -21.22 30.40
C ARG A 68 27.44 -21.80 29.03
N VAL A 69 27.51 -23.13 28.90
CA VAL A 69 28.01 -23.82 27.70
C VAL A 69 27.05 -24.90 27.22
N ASP A 70 26.32 -25.55 28.13
CA ASP A 70 25.26 -26.50 27.80
C ASP A 70 23.91 -25.78 27.72
N LEU A 71 23.53 -25.43 26.49
CA LEU A 71 22.23 -24.83 26.17
C LEU A 71 21.19 -25.88 25.74
N SER A 72 21.50 -27.18 25.85
CA SER A 72 20.60 -28.24 25.37
C SER A 72 19.26 -28.31 26.11
N ARG A 73 19.20 -27.77 27.34
CA ARG A 73 17.97 -27.59 28.12
C ARG A 73 17.39 -26.17 28.01
N MET A 74 18.04 -25.24 27.32
CA MET A 74 17.54 -23.86 27.23
C MET A 74 16.18 -23.86 26.53
N PRO A 75 15.11 -23.29 27.11
CA PRO A 75 13.85 -23.12 26.40
C PRO A 75 14.05 -22.15 25.24
N THR A 76 13.51 -22.48 24.08
CA THR A 76 13.71 -21.72 22.84
C THR A 76 12.39 -21.21 22.30
N THR A 77 12.43 -20.38 21.24
CA THR A 77 11.26 -19.74 20.62
C THR A 77 10.50 -18.85 21.60
N TYR A 78 9.23 -19.11 21.89
CA TYR A 78 8.41 -18.35 22.82
C TYR A 78 8.15 -19.10 24.13
N TRP A 79 8.87 -20.21 24.37
CA TRP A 79 8.75 -21.02 25.57
C TRP A 79 9.65 -20.54 26.72
N HIS A 80 10.23 -19.34 26.67
CA HIS A 80 11.20 -18.88 27.68
C HIS A 80 10.54 -18.29 28.94
N ASP A 81 11.34 -18.11 29.99
CA ASP A 81 10.91 -17.67 31.34
C ASP A 81 10.16 -16.33 31.35
N LYS A 82 10.52 -15.43 30.43
CA LYS A 82 9.89 -14.11 30.25
C LYS A 82 8.70 -14.07 29.30
N SER A 83 8.30 -15.19 28.70
CA SER A 83 7.12 -15.23 27.82
C SER A 83 5.85 -15.35 28.68
N PRO A 84 4.65 -15.09 28.13
CA PRO A 84 3.43 -15.11 28.93
C PRO A 84 3.21 -16.46 29.61
N VAL A 85 3.46 -17.57 28.90
CA VAL A 85 3.38 -18.92 29.47
C VAL A 85 4.52 -19.19 30.46
N GLY A 86 5.73 -18.68 30.20
CA GLY A 86 6.85 -18.74 31.14
C GLY A 86 6.50 -18.09 32.48
N MET A 87 5.86 -16.91 32.46
CA MET A 87 5.41 -16.19 33.66
C MET A 87 4.38 -16.98 34.47
N VAL A 88 3.49 -17.73 33.83
CA VAL A 88 2.57 -18.66 34.51
C VAL A 88 3.36 -19.77 35.21
N LEU A 89 4.33 -20.36 34.52
CA LEU A 89 5.17 -21.42 35.12
C LEU A 89 6.07 -20.91 36.24
N GLN A 90 6.51 -19.65 36.18
CA GLN A 90 7.29 -19.05 37.27
C GLN A 90 6.50 -18.91 38.58
N LYS A 91 5.15 -18.86 38.55
CA LYS A 91 4.32 -18.95 39.77
C LYS A 91 4.65 -20.22 40.57
N PHE A 92 5.00 -21.30 39.88
CA PHE A 92 5.28 -22.61 40.45
C PHE A 92 6.78 -22.88 40.60
N ASN A 93 7.65 -21.94 40.20
CA ASN A 93 9.09 -22.09 40.36
C ASN A 93 9.55 -21.53 41.71
N TRP A 94 9.73 -22.42 42.69
CA TRP A 94 10.13 -22.01 44.05
C TRP A 94 11.58 -21.56 44.19
N PHE A 95 12.43 -21.89 43.22
CA PHE A 95 13.84 -21.49 43.19
C PHE A 95 14.17 -20.80 41.87
N PRO A 96 13.68 -19.56 41.65
CA PRO A 96 13.97 -18.81 40.44
C PRO A 96 15.46 -18.49 40.34
N GLY A 97 15.98 -18.49 39.13
CA GLY A 97 17.37 -18.17 38.82
C GLY A 97 17.49 -17.55 37.43
N PRO A 98 18.71 -17.21 36.99
CA PRO A 98 18.96 -16.78 35.62
C PRO A 98 18.44 -17.79 34.59
N GLU A 99 18.23 -17.34 33.35
CA GLU A 99 17.80 -18.24 32.27
C GLU A 99 18.77 -19.42 32.10
N ASN A 100 18.22 -20.58 31.72
CA ASN A 100 18.94 -21.85 31.62
C ASN A 100 19.54 -22.35 32.95
N THR A 101 19.10 -21.80 34.10
CA THR A 101 19.45 -22.34 35.43
C THR A 101 18.24 -23.00 36.10
N TYR A 102 18.53 -24.06 36.85
CA TYR A 102 17.52 -25.03 37.28
C TYR A 102 17.74 -25.45 38.75
N HIS A 103 17.84 -24.47 39.66
CA HIS A 103 18.17 -24.70 41.08
C HIS A 103 17.25 -25.71 41.80
N ALA A 104 15.97 -25.79 41.39
CA ALA A 104 15.02 -26.77 41.92
C ALA A 104 15.46 -28.23 41.72
N ASP A 105 16.39 -28.51 40.79
CA ASP A 105 16.90 -29.88 40.58
C ASP A 105 17.74 -30.39 41.77
N ALA A 106 18.34 -29.49 42.57
CA ALA A 106 19.08 -29.86 43.78
C ALA A 106 18.19 -30.45 44.89
N ARG A 107 16.87 -30.32 44.74
CA ARG A 107 15.86 -30.84 45.66
C ARG A 107 15.91 -32.36 45.81
N MET A 108 16.09 -33.11 44.73
CA MET A 108 16.06 -34.57 44.79
C MET A 108 17.26 -35.13 45.60
N PRO A 109 18.51 -34.69 45.37
CA PRO A 109 19.62 -34.99 46.28
C PRO A 109 19.36 -34.54 47.73
N ALA A 110 18.82 -33.34 47.94
CA ALA A 110 18.50 -32.84 49.29
C ALA A 110 17.43 -33.70 50.00
N ALA A 111 16.40 -34.14 49.27
CA ALA A 111 15.36 -35.03 49.76
C ALA A 111 15.91 -36.40 50.13
N MET A 112 16.78 -36.98 49.30
CA MET A 112 17.44 -38.25 49.58
C MET A 112 18.32 -38.18 50.84
N ILE A 113 19.07 -37.09 51.03
CA ILE A 113 19.87 -36.87 52.25
C ILE A 113 18.94 -36.73 53.47
N GLY A 114 17.80 -36.02 53.33
CA GLY A 114 16.81 -35.86 54.39
C GLY A 114 16.13 -37.17 54.82
N ILE A 115 15.85 -38.07 53.87
CA ILE A 115 15.31 -39.42 54.13
C ILE A 115 16.29 -40.27 54.95
N GLY A 116 17.59 -40.11 54.71
CA GLY A 116 18.65 -40.89 55.37
C GLY A 116 18.92 -40.54 56.85
N GLY A 117 18.32 -39.47 57.40
CA GLY A 117 18.73 -38.98 58.72
C GLY A 117 17.71 -38.29 59.63
N ASN A 118 16.43 -38.10 59.25
CA ASN A 118 15.49 -37.36 60.11
C ASN A 118 13.98 -37.59 59.78
N PRO A 119 13.04 -37.59 60.77
CA PRO A 119 11.59 -37.54 60.52
C PRO A 119 11.12 -36.38 59.59
N TRP A 120 11.90 -35.30 59.42
CA TRP A 120 11.64 -34.28 58.39
C TRP A 120 11.68 -34.80 56.94
N GLY A 121 12.23 -35.99 56.68
CA GLY A 121 12.24 -36.62 55.36
C GLY A 121 10.85 -36.88 54.79
N GLN A 122 9.83 -37.09 55.63
CA GLN A 122 8.43 -37.20 55.18
C GLN A 122 7.86 -35.85 54.70
N LEU A 123 8.30 -34.72 55.26
CA LEU A 123 7.89 -33.37 54.84
C LEU A 123 8.53 -32.94 53.52
N VAL A 124 9.75 -33.40 53.23
CA VAL A 124 10.36 -33.19 51.91
C VAL A 124 9.68 -34.05 50.83
N ASN A 125 9.18 -35.24 51.19
CA ASN A 125 8.39 -36.11 50.31
C ASN A 125 6.97 -35.62 50.01
N LEU A 126 6.38 -34.80 50.90
CA LEU A 126 5.07 -34.17 50.68
C LEU A 126 5.07 -33.10 49.59
N TRP A 127 6.26 -32.66 49.19
CA TRP A 127 6.43 -31.49 48.37
C TRP A 127 6.81 -31.97 46.95
N SER A 128 5.85 -31.99 46.03
CA SER A 128 6.06 -32.24 44.60
C SER A 128 5.90 -30.94 43.80
N GLU A 129 6.69 -30.79 42.75
CA GLU A 129 6.52 -29.65 41.83
C GLU A 129 5.15 -29.76 41.16
N PRO A 130 4.39 -28.65 41.04
CA PRO A 130 3.03 -28.66 40.52
C PRO A 130 2.94 -29.34 39.13
N PRO A 131 2.03 -30.31 38.94
CA PRO A 131 1.87 -30.97 37.65
C PRO A 131 1.26 -30.03 36.61
N PHE A 132 1.70 -30.17 35.37
CA PHE A 132 1.12 -29.45 34.23
C PHE A 132 0.98 -30.36 33.01
N ALA A 133 0.06 -30.01 32.12
CA ALA A 133 -0.12 -30.68 30.84
C ALA A 133 0.20 -29.75 29.67
N VAL A 134 0.70 -30.31 28.58
CA VAL A 134 0.94 -29.62 27.32
C VAL A 134 0.22 -30.36 26.20
N LEU A 135 -0.74 -29.69 25.58
CA LEU A 135 -1.48 -30.19 24.44
C LEU A 135 -0.74 -29.79 23.16
N GLY A 136 0.19 -30.66 22.74
CA GLY A 136 1.15 -30.45 21.65
C GLY A 136 2.58 -30.72 22.10
N LEU A 137 3.32 -31.59 21.39
CA LEU A 137 4.72 -31.89 21.72
C LEU A 137 5.70 -31.02 20.92
N GLU A 138 5.49 -30.87 19.61
CA GLU A 138 6.44 -30.22 18.69
C GLU A 138 7.88 -30.79 18.84
N VAL A 139 8.86 -29.93 19.20
CA VAL A 139 10.25 -30.33 19.51
C VAL A 139 10.45 -30.73 20.98
N GLY A 140 9.40 -30.64 21.81
CA GLY A 140 9.42 -30.95 23.23
C GLY A 140 9.97 -29.83 24.13
N ALA A 141 10.06 -28.59 23.64
CA ALA A 141 10.71 -27.47 24.35
C ALA A 141 10.18 -27.27 25.78
N MET A 142 8.88 -27.51 26.02
CA MET A 142 8.28 -27.40 27.36
C MET A 142 8.80 -28.41 28.38
N ALA A 143 9.40 -29.53 27.95
CA ALA A 143 10.06 -30.47 28.84
C ALA A 143 11.37 -29.89 29.44
N SER A 144 11.86 -28.73 28.96
CA SER A 144 12.95 -28.00 29.61
C SER A 144 12.62 -27.59 31.06
N TYR A 145 11.36 -27.22 31.32
CA TYR A 145 10.87 -26.83 32.65
C TYR A 145 10.72 -28.01 33.60
N ALA A 146 10.76 -29.24 33.09
CA ALA A 146 10.55 -30.43 33.88
C ALA A 146 11.58 -30.56 35.00
N ARG A 147 11.08 -30.78 36.20
CA ARG A 147 11.84 -31.01 37.42
C ARG A 147 11.81 -32.48 37.84
N PRO A 148 12.83 -32.97 38.56
CA PRO A 148 12.79 -34.31 39.15
C PRO A 148 11.51 -34.52 39.96
N GLY A 149 10.81 -35.64 39.74
CA GLY A 149 9.56 -36.00 40.39
C GLY A 149 8.30 -35.24 39.94
N GLN A 150 8.43 -34.22 39.08
CA GLN A 150 7.28 -33.49 38.53
C GLN A 150 6.53 -34.36 37.52
N THR A 151 5.20 -34.41 37.64
CA THR A 151 4.36 -35.06 36.63
C THR A 151 4.05 -34.10 35.48
N ILE A 152 4.36 -34.52 34.26
CA ILE A 152 4.09 -33.75 33.05
C ILE A 152 3.46 -34.64 32.00
N HIS A 153 2.32 -34.22 31.48
CA HIS A 153 1.62 -34.97 30.43
C HIS A 153 1.63 -34.19 29.12
N PHE A 154 2.14 -34.81 28.06
CA PHE A 154 2.03 -34.32 26.69
C PHE A 154 0.96 -35.10 25.94
N THR A 155 0.24 -34.42 25.06
CA THR A 155 -0.52 -35.08 23.98
C THR A 155 0.06 -34.69 22.63
N GLU A 156 0.12 -35.61 21.68
CA GLU A 156 0.63 -35.30 20.34
C GLU A 156 -0.07 -36.14 19.27
N ARG A 157 -0.68 -35.46 18.29
CA ARG A 157 -1.41 -36.10 17.21
C ARG A 157 -0.51 -36.56 16.07
N VAL A 158 0.63 -35.90 15.87
CA VAL A 158 1.59 -36.19 14.79
C VAL A 158 2.61 -37.22 15.30
N PRO A 159 2.51 -38.51 14.90
CA PRO A 159 3.37 -39.56 15.47
C PRO A 159 4.85 -39.35 15.18
N THR A 160 5.18 -38.63 14.10
CA THR A 160 6.54 -38.28 13.73
C THR A 160 7.21 -37.41 14.79
N PHE A 161 6.51 -36.45 15.39
CA PHE A 161 7.08 -35.59 16.44
C PHE A 161 7.43 -36.39 17.71
N VAL A 162 6.58 -37.36 18.06
CA VAL A 162 6.86 -38.32 19.14
C VAL A 162 8.12 -39.11 18.83
N LYS A 163 8.26 -39.66 17.61
CA LYS A 163 9.44 -40.44 17.20
C LYS A 163 10.73 -39.61 17.19
N LEU A 164 10.67 -38.31 16.88
CA LEU A 164 11.83 -37.43 16.90
C LEU A 164 12.35 -37.16 18.32
N SER A 165 11.47 -37.21 19.33
CA SER A 165 11.83 -37.04 20.75
C SER A 165 12.08 -38.37 21.48
N LEU A 166 11.37 -39.43 21.09
CA LEU A 166 11.37 -40.77 21.70
C LEU A 166 11.44 -41.86 20.60
N PRO A 167 12.59 -42.06 19.95
CA PRO A 167 12.72 -42.96 18.79
C PRO A 167 12.65 -44.48 19.11
N GLY A 168 12.50 -44.86 20.38
CA GLY A 168 12.55 -46.25 20.86
C GLY A 168 13.93 -46.68 21.37
N GLN A 169 14.03 -47.91 21.88
CA GLN A 169 15.27 -48.43 22.50
C GLN A 169 16.46 -48.44 21.51
N GLY A 170 17.63 -48.04 22.01
CA GLY A 170 18.89 -48.05 21.24
C GLY A 170 19.06 -46.93 20.20
N LYS A 171 18.07 -46.04 20.02
CA LYS A 171 18.15 -44.92 19.07
C LYS A 171 18.35 -43.59 19.78
N THR A 172 19.16 -42.71 19.17
CA THR A 172 19.41 -41.37 19.70
C THR A 172 18.28 -40.43 19.30
N PRO A 173 17.67 -39.67 20.22
CA PRO A 173 16.62 -38.73 19.89
C PRO A 173 17.16 -37.58 19.02
N VAL A 174 16.32 -37.11 18.09
CA VAL A 174 16.64 -35.95 17.25
C VAL A 174 16.55 -34.67 18.08
N PHE A 175 15.52 -34.56 18.92
CA PHE A 175 15.34 -33.51 19.92
C PHE A 175 15.43 -34.11 21.34
N THR A 176 16.27 -33.53 22.18
CA THR A 176 16.67 -34.11 23.46
C THR A 176 15.80 -33.71 24.65
N TYR A 177 14.97 -32.66 24.55
CA TYR A 177 14.23 -32.12 25.71
C TYR A 177 13.44 -33.17 26.52
N VAL A 178 12.66 -34.02 25.84
CA VAL A 178 11.84 -35.04 26.50
C VAL A 178 12.71 -36.11 27.14
N ARG A 179 13.72 -36.60 26.40
CA ARG A 179 14.62 -37.63 26.91
C ARG A 179 15.44 -37.12 28.09
N ASP A 180 15.94 -35.89 28.01
CA ASP A 180 16.68 -35.24 29.08
C ASP A 180 15.80 -35.04 30.33
N ALA A 181 14.52 -34.70 30.17
CA ALA A 181 13.58 -34.61 31.28
C ALA A 181 13.35 -35.95 32.00
N LEU A 182 13.19 -37.04 31.24
CA LEU A 182 13.09 -38.39 31.78
C LEU A 182 14.36 -38.80 32.51
N ASP A 183 15.54 -38.51 31.93
CA ASP A 183 16.84 -38.83 32.52
C ASP A 183 17.10 -38.04 33.81
N ARG A 184 16.52 -36.84 33.95
CA ARG A 184 16.51 -36.05 35.20
C ARG A 184 15.49 -36.55 36.24
N GLY A 185 14.70 -37.57 35.92
CA GLY A 185 13.73 -38.16 36.85
C GLY A 185 12.36 -37.50 36.88
N ALA A 186 11.97 -36.73 35.85
CA ALA A 186 10.59 -36.26 35.72
C ALA A 186 9.64 -37.42 35.39
N ASN A 187 8.42 -37.39 35.94
CA ASN A 187 7.35 -38.34 35.58
C ASN A 187 6.62 -37.82 34.33
N LEU A 188 7.28 -37.94 33.17
CA LEU A 188 6.78 -37.42 31.89
C LEU A 188 6.15 -38.54 31.06
N THR A 189 4.89 -38.36 30.65
CA THR A 189 4.21 -39.26 29.71
C THR A 189 3.76 -38.51 28.46
N VAL A 190 4.00 -39.09 27.28
CA VAL A 190 3.47 -38.60 26.00
C VAL A 190 2.35 -39.52 25.54
N TYR A 191 1.14 -39.00 25.39
CA TYR A 191 -0.03 -39.71 24.89
C TYR A 191 -0.23 -39.42 23.39
N PRO A 192 0.08 -40.37 22.49
CA PRO A 192 -0.12 -40.16 21.05
C PRO A 192 -1.60 -40.22 20.71
N GLY A 193 -2.09 -39.24 19.96
CA GLY A 193 -3.48 -39.15 19.52
C GLY A 193 -4.06 -37.75 19.60
N GLU A 194 -5.37 -37.65 19.39
CA GLU A 194 -6.09 -36.38 19.41
C GLU A 194 -6.05 -35.72 20.79
N PRO A 195 -5.60 -34.45 20.92
CA PRO A 195 -5.30 -33.84 22.21
C PRO A 195 -6.47 -33.85 23.20
N ARG A 196 -7.67 -33.46 22.75
CA ARG A 196 -8.87 -33.41 23.60
C ARG A 196 -9.23 -34.79 24.16
N ALA A 197 -9.27 -35.81 23.30
CA ALA A 197 -9.61 -37.17 23.70
C ALA A 197 -8.55 -37.76 24.65
N MET A 198 -7.26 -37.48 24.41
CA MET A 198 -6.18 -38.00 25.24
C MET A 198 -6.17 -37.35 26.63
N ILE A 199 -6.35 -36.03 26.74
CA ILE A 199 -6.39 -35.36 28.05
C ILE A 199 -7.67 -35.70 28.82
N GLU A 200 -8.79 -35.90 28.13
CA GLU A 200 -10.04 -36.35 28.76
C GLU A 200 -9.87 -37.75 29.38
N LYS A 201 -9.29 -38.69 28.62
CA LYS A 201 -9.09 -40.09 29.03
C LYS A 201 -8.00 -40.28 30.09
N HIS A 202 -6.87 -39.58 29.95
CA HIS A 202 -5.69 -39.83 30.75
C HIS A 202 -5.39 -38.72 31.79
N GLY A 203 -6.05 -37.56 31.68
CA GLY A 203 -5.86 -36.45 32.61
C GLY A 203 -6.67 -36.61 33.89
N GLY A 204 -6.02 -36.36 35.02
CA GLY A 204 -6.66 -36.35 36.34
C GLY A 204 -7.60 -35.16 36.52
N GLU A 205 -8.70 -35.37 37.24
CA GLU A 205 -9.59 -34.29 37.68
C GLU A 205 -8.93 -33.44 38.76
N LYS A 206 -9.08 -32.12 38.66
CA LYS A 206 -8.52 -31.14 39.61
C LYS A 206 -7.03 -31.36 39.93
N PHE A 207 -6.27 -31.81 38.94
CA PHE A 207 -4.90 -32.26 39.13
C PHE A 207 -3.88 -31.22 38.67
N TYR A 208 -4.08 -30.64 37.48
CA TYR A 208 -3.07 -29.77 36.86
C TYR A 208 -3.16 -28.34 37.39
N HIS A 209 -2.01 -27.69 37.57
CA HIS A 209 -1.96 -26.27 37.91
C HIS A 209 -1.86 -25.38 36.67
N ALA A 210 -1.39 -25.94 35.56
CA ALA A 210 -1.45 -25.32 34.25
C ALA A 210 -1.76 -26.38 33.18
N ILE A 211 -2.61 -26.02 32.22
CA ILE A 211 -2.74 -26.75 30.97
C ILE A 211 -2.39 -25.78 29.86
N ILE A 212 -1.41 -26.15 29.07
CA ILE A 212 -0.82 -25.33 28.02
C ILE A 212 -1.28 -25.88 26.68
N ILE A 213 -1.92 -25.05 25.88
CA ILE A 213 -2.48 -25.42 24.59
C ILE A 213 -1.72 -24.67 23.51
N GLU A 214 -1.03 -25.41 22.66
CA GLU A 214 -0.39 -24.84 21.47
C GLU A 214 -1.43 -24.79 20.35
N THR A 215 -1.98 -23.61 20.02
CA THR A 215 -2.87 -23.53 18.87
C THR A 215 -2.05 -23.54 17.57
N TYR A 216 -2.03 -24.65 16.83
CA TYR A 216 -1.18 -24.90 15.65
C TYR A 216 -0.83 -23.68 14.76
N LYS A 217 0.44 -23.67 14.31
CA LYS A 217 1.02 -22.68 13.37
C LYS A 217 0.77 -22.99 11.88
N PHE A 218 -0.16 -23.88 11.56
CA PHE A 218 -0.27 -24.42 10.20
C PHE A 218 -1.10 -23.52 9.25
N PRO A 219 -0.69 -23.35 7.99
CA PRO A 219 -1.42 -22.57 6.98
C PRO A 219 -2.73 -23.24 6.52
N ASP A 220 -2.90 -24.53 6.78
CA ASP A 220 -4.06 -25.36 6.43
C ASP A 220 -5.18 -25.28 7.47
N SER A 221 -5.69 -24.08 7.76
CA SER A 221 -7.03 -23.81 8.35
C SER A 221 -7.49 -24.49 9.66
N VAL A 222 -6.76 -25.48 10.20
CA VAL A 222 -7.16 -26.23 11.40
C VAL A 222 -6.47 -25.59 12.61
N VAL A 223 -7.04 -24.47 13.04
CA VAL A 223 -6.94 -24.06 14.45
C VAL A 223 -7.53 -25.19 15.30
N HIS A 224 -7.11 -25.35 16.56
CA HIS A 224 -7.68 -26.39 17.45
C HIS A 224 -9.13 -26.03 17.83
N ASP A 225 -10.02 -26.12 16.86
CA ASP A 225 -11.44 -25.84 17.02
C ASP A 225 -12.06 -26.74 18.08
N GLU A 226 -11.55 -27.96 18.24
CA GLU A 226 -11.96 -28.91 19.25
C GLU A 226 -11.58 -28.48 20.67
N LEU A 227 -10.55 -27.65 20.86
CA LEU A 227 -10.09 -27.18 22.18
C LEU A 227 -10.58 -25.78 22.55
N MET A 228 -11.16 -25.04 21.58
CA MET A 228 -11.59 -23.66 21.75
C MET A 228 -13.10 -23.51 21.99
N THR A 229 -13.85 -24.61 22.06
CA THR A 229 -15.27 -24.59 22.41
C THR A 229 -15.49 -24.33 23.89
N LYS A 230 -16.66 -23.77 24.25
CA LYS A 230 -17.02 -23.58 25.66
C LYS A 230 -17.08 -24.90 26.44
N GLU A 231 -17.48 -25.99 25.81
CA GLU A 231 -17.48 -27.33 26.39
C GLU A 231 -16.05 -27.84 26.63
N ALA A 232 -15.14 -27.63 25.66
CA ALA A 232 -13.73 -27.98 25.83
C ALA A 232 -13.08 -27.19 26.95
N ILE A 233 -13.28 -25.87 27.00
CA ILE A 233 -12.79 -25.01 28.08
C ILE A 233 -13.33 -25.49 29.42
N THR A 234 -14.62 -25.82 29.51
CA THR A 234 -15.24 -26.36 30.73
C THR A 234 -14.63 -27.69 31.16
N MET A 235 -14.41 -28.62 30.23
CA MET A 235 -13.76 -29.91 30.49
C MET A 235 -12.32 -29.71 30.98
N LEU A 236 -11.54 -28.87 30.30
CA LEU A 236 -10.16 -28.57 30.67
C LEU A 236 -10.06 -27.89 32.04
N LEU A 237 -11.01 -26.99 32.37
CA LEU A 237 -11.12 -26.44 33.72
C LEU A 237 -11.38 -27.56 34.75
N GLY A 238 -12.20 -28.57 34.45
CA GLY A 238 -12.41 -29.74 35.32
C GLY A 238 -11.11 -30.46 35.69
N LYS A 239 -10.17 -30.54 34.74
CA LYS A 239 -8.83 -31.12 34.95
C LYS A 239 -7.88 -30.22 35.75
N LEU A 240 -8.15 -28.91 35.83
CA LEU A 240 -7.34 -27.94 36.58
C LEU A 240 -7.71 -27.88 38.07
N THR A 241 -6.71 -27.62 38.92
CA THR A 241 -6.92 -27.17 40.30
C THR A 241 -7.78 -25.90 40.35
N GLU A 242 -8.31 -25.58 41.53
CA GLU A 242 -9.19 -24.41 41.70
C GLU A 242 -8.55 -23.10 41.21
N ASP A 243 -7.25 -22.92 41.46
CA ASP A 243 -6.46 -21.74 41.07
C ASP A 243 -5.62 -21.94 39.79
N GLY A 244 -5.86 -23.03 39.07
CA GLY A 244 -5.12 -23.40 37.86
C GLY A 244 -5.45 -22.51 36.66
N VAL A 245 -4.52 -22.47 35.69
CA VAL A 245 -4.59 -21.57 34.52
C VAL A 245 -4.56 -22.35 33.20
N LEU A 246 -5.53 -22.09 32.32
CA LEU A 246 -5.46 -22.49 30.91
C LEU A 246 -4.64 -21.47 30.14
N CYS A 247 -3.62 -21.93 29.43
CA CYS A 247 -2.71 -21.09 28.66
C CYS A 247 -2.85 -21.44 27.18
N PHE A 248 -3.56 -20.63 26.40
CA PHE A 248 -3.66 -20.80 24.97
C PHE A 248 -2.61 -19.94 24.26
N HIS A 249 -1.75 -20.57 23.47
CA HIS A 249 -0.99 -19.83 22.47
C HIS A 249 -1.99 -19.29 21.45
N THR A 250 -1.88 -18.03 21.01
CA THR A 250 -2.80 -17.43 20.02
C THR A 250 -2.06 -16.67 18.93
N SER A 251 -0.74 -16.83 18.81
CA SER A 251 0.06 -16.20 17.76
C SER A 251 -0.31 -16.77 16.39
N ASN A 252 -1.28 -16.14 15.75
CA ASN A 252 -1.76 -16.55 14.45
C ASN A 252 -1.78 -15.36 13.49
N ARG A 253 -1.24 -15.57 12.28
CA ARG A 253 -1.19 -14.55 11.22
C ARG A 253 -2.55 -14.35 10.56
N PHE A 254 -3.36 -15.40 10.48
CA PHE A 254 -4.60 -15.45 9.71
C PHE A 254 -5.83 -15.14 10.56
N TYR A 255 -5.83 -15.51 11.84
CA TYR A 255 -7.00 -15.43 12.71
C TYR A 255 -6.73 -14.74 14.04
N ASP A 256 -7.70 -13.97 14.54
CA ASP A 256 -7.72 -13.39 15.87
C ASP A 256 -8.33 -14.37 16.88
N LEU A 257 -7.52 -15.35 17.29
CA LEU A 257 -7.95 -16.41 18.21
C LEU A 257 -8.28 -15.88 19.60
N VAL A 258 -7.74 -14.70 19.96
CA VAL A 258 -8.04 -14.02 21.22
C VAL A 258 -9.53 -13.73 21.34
N ALA A 259 -10.17 -13.24 20.28
CA ALA A 259 -11.59 -12.87 20.31
C ALA A 259 -12.49 -14.09 20.55
N ILE A 260 -12.16 -15.25 19.99
CA ILE A 260 -12.91 -16.51 20.20
C ILE A 260 -12.83 -16.92 21.69
N LEU A 261 -11.61 -17.03 22.21
CA LEU A 261 -11.37 -17.46 23.59
C LEU A 261 -11.90 -16.47 24.63
N ALA A 262 -11.74 -15.16 24.36
CA ALA A 262 -12.26 -14.12 25.23
C ALA A 262 -13.79 -14.11 25.27
N SER A 263 -14.45 -14.38 24.13
CA SER A 263 -15.91 -14.47 24.09
C SER A 263 -16.42 -15.70 24.84
N ALA A 264 -15.78 -16.86 24.66
CA ALA A 264 -16.12 -18.06 25.44
C ALA A 264 -15.87 -17.86 26.95
N ALA A 265 -14.76 -17.20 27.32
CA ALA A 265 -14.48 -16.86 28.72
C ALA A 265 -15.51 -15.89 29.31
N ALA A 266 -15.98 -14.92 28.52
CA ALA A 266 -17.02 -13.98 28.95
C ALA A 266 -18.37 -14.69 29.17
N GLU A 267 -18.79 -15.56 28.25
CA GLU A 267 -20.03 -16.36 28.37
C GLU A 267 -19.97 -17.28 29.60
N LEU A 268 -18.82 -17.88 29.88
CA LEU A 268 -18.60 -18.76 31.03
C LEU A 268 -18.29 -18.01 32.34
N HIS A 269 -18.28 -16.68 32.33
CA HIS A 269 -17.95 -15.82 33.48
C HIS A 269 -16.57 -16.11 34.12
N LEU A 270 -15.57 -16.36 33.27
CA LEU A 270 -14.19 -16.67 33.66
C LEU A 270 -13.29 -15.44 33.66
N GLY A 271 -12.18 -15.51 34.40
CA GLY A 271 -11.09 -14.54 34.27
C GLY A 271 -10.32 -14.76 32.97
N CYS A 272 -10.04 -13.68 32.23
CA CYS A 272 -9.31 -13.74 30.96
C CYS A 272 -8.33 -12.56 30.83
N VAL A 273 -7.06 -12.84 30.56
CA VAL A 273 -6.04 -11.82 30.24
C VAL A 273 -5.22 -12.24 29.02
N VAL A 274 -4.74 -11.28 28.25
CA VAL A 274 -3.93 -11.51 27.05
C VAL A 274 -2.51 -11.04 27.32
N GLY A 275 -1.53 -11.91 27.09
CA GLY A 275 -0.10 -11.61 27.19
C GLY A 275 0.54 -11.47 25.82
N LYS A 276 1.30 -10.39 25.60
CA LYS A 276 2.04 -10.12 24.36
C LYS A 276 3.51 -9.90 24.66
N ASP A 277 4.34 -10.78 24.11
CA ASP A 277 5.79 -10.70 24.23
C ASP A 277 6.44 -10.34 22.88
N ALA A 278 7.43 -9.46 22.95
CA ALA A 278 8.18 -8.96 21.81
C ALA A 278 9.67 -8.88 22.19
N PRO A 279 10.52 -9.82 21.73
CA PRO A 279 11.92 -9.86 22.14
C PRO A 279 12.67 -8.58 21.71
N PRO A 280 13.63 -8.08 22.53
CA PRO A 280 14.45 -6.92 22.17
C PRO A 280 15.23 -7.15 20.87
N ARG A 281 15.25 -6.16 19.95
CA ARG A 281 16.10 -6.21 18.75
C ARG A 281 17.57 -6.37 19.16
N GLY A 282 18.24 -7.43 18.69
CA GLY A 282 19.69 -7.64 18.86
C GLY A 282 20.13 -8.69 19.89
N GLN A 283 19.22 -9.45 20.53
CA GLN A 283 19.58 -10.64 21.31
C GLN A 283 19.60 -11.90 20.42
N ARG A 284 20.34 -12.95 20.84
CA ARG A 284 20.51 -14.25 20.12
C ARG A 284 19.19 -14.72 19.48
N SER A 285 19.26 -15.08 18.20
CA SER A 285 18.14 -15.16 17.24
C SER A 285 17.12 -16.30 17.45
N THR A 286 17.09 -16.95 18.63
CA THR A 286 16.23 -18.13 18.89
C THR A 286 14.90 -17.82 19.56
N ARG A 287 14.62 -16.57 19.97
CA ARG A 287 13.34 -16.18 20.59
C ARG A 287 12.38 -15.53 19.62
N PHE A 288 11.11 -15.90 19.70
CA PHE A 288 10.05 -15.36 18.84
C PHE A 288 9.04 -14.55 19.66
N ALA A 289 8.48 -13.51 19.05
CA ALA A 289 7.33 -12.82 19.61
C ALA A 289 6.15 -13.79 19.75
N SER A 290 5.34 -13.61 20.79
CA SER A 290 4.17 -14.44 21.02
C SER A 290 3.00 -13.68 21.64
N GLU A 291 1.80 -14.18 21.37
CA GLU A 291 0.54 -13.76 21.95
C GLU A 291 -0.11 -14.99 22.61
N TRP A 292 -0.60 -14.80 23.83
CA TRP A 292 -1.20 -15.85 24.64
C TRP A 292 -2.47 -15.35 25.33
N VAL A 293 -3.44 -16.24 25.50
CA VAL A 293 -4.63 -16.00 26.32
C VAL A 293 -4.58 -16.89 27.55
N MET A 294 -4.70 -16.27 28.72
CA MET A 294 -4.75 -16.94 30.02
C MET A 294 -6.18 -16.92 30.55
N ILE A 295 -6.74 -18.09 30.82
CA ILE A 295 -8.09 -18.25 31.37
C ILE A 295 -8.03 -18.94 32.72
N ALA A 296 -8.77 -18.43 33.70
CA ALA A 296 -8.91 -19.03 35.01
C ALA A 296 -10.34 -18.91 35.53
N ARG A 297 -10.73 -19.73 36.52
CA ARG A 297 -12.08 -19.73 37.11
C ARG A 297 -12.50 -18.37 37.66
N LYS A 298 -11.56 -17.57 38.16
CA LYS A 298 -11.79 -16.23 38.70
C LYS A 298 -10.71 -15.28 38.22
N PRO A 299 -11.04 -14.00 37.92
CA PRO A 299 -10.03 -12.98 37.59
C PRO A 299 -8.94 -12.84 38.66
N ALA A 300 -9.29 -13.02 39.94
CA ALA A 300 -8.34 -12.95 41.06
C ALA A 300 -7.18 -13.96 40.94
N TYR A 301 -7.40 -15.12 40.31
CA TYR A 301 -6.35 -16.12 40.11
C TYR A 301 -5.30 -15.70 39.08
N LEU A 302 -5.59 -14.69 38.24
CA LEU A 302 -4.66 -14.14 37.25
C LEU A 302 -3.92 -12.89 37.75
N ALA A 303 -4.25 -12.36 38.94
CA ALA A 303 -3.69 -11.12 39.47
C ALA A 303 -2.17 -11.18 39.75
N HIS A 304 -1.59 -12.37 39.82
CA HIS A 304 -0.15 -12.59 40.00
C HIS A 304 0.66 -12.32 38.71
N LEU A 305 0.01 -12.28 37.54
CA LEU A 305 0.66 -12.05 36.25
C LEU A 305 1.08 -10.58 36.13
N LYS A 306 2.38 -10.33 36.31
CA LYS A 306 2.99 -9.00 36.19
C LYS A 306 3.94 -8.97 35.00
N ALA A 307 4.16 -7.79 34.42
CA ALA A 307 5.10 -7.67 33.30
C ALA A 307 6.54 -7.99 33.78
N PRO A 308 7.36 -8.68 32.97
CA PRO A 308 8.75 -8.95 33.33
C PRO A 308 9.59 -7.66 33.35
N ALA A 309 10.64 -7.64 34.17
CA ALA A 309 11.56 -6.50 34.24
C ALA A 309 12.19 -6.21 32.86
N GLY A 310 12.09 -4.95 32.41
CA GLY A 310 12.57 -4.49 31.11
C GLY A 310 11.57 -4.62 29.96
N ALA A 311 10.32 -5.03 30.21
CA ALA A 311 9.24 -4.88 29.24
C ALA A 311 9.02 -3.38 28.93
N LYS A 312 9.05 -3.00 27.65
CA LYS A 312 8.95 -1.59 27.21
C LYS A 312 7.54 -1.03 27.43
N GLU A 313 7.45 0.24 27.84
CA GLU A 313 6.18 0.95 28.11
C GLU A 313 5.29 1.16 26.86
N PHE A 314 5.84 1.11 25.64
CA PHE A 314 5.10 1.47 24.41
C PHE A 314 3.98 0.50 24.00
N ARG A 315 3.91 -0.71 24.57
CA ARG A 315 2.76 -1.63 24.48
C ARG A 315 2.59 -2.38 25.81
N PRO A 316 1.38 -2.44 26.40
CA PRO A 316 1.17 -3.19 27.63
C PRO A 316 1.42 -4.68 27.39
N TYR A 317 2.26 -5.30 28.23
CA TYR A 317 2.59 -6.73 28.15
C TYR A 317 1.36 -7.60 28.45
N TRP A 318 0.66 -7.28 29.55
CA TRP A 318 -0.64 -7.88 29.90
C TRP A 318 -1.75 -6.87 29.60
N GLN A 319 -2.79 -7.31 28.91
CA GLN A 319 -3.93 -6.49 28.54
C GLN A 319 -5.24 -7.26 28.71
N THR A 320 -6.34 -6.53 28.91
CA THR A 320 -7.67 -7.12 28.77
C THR A 320 -7.96 -7.39 27.28
N PRO A 321 -8.80 -8.38 26.95
CA PRO A 321 -9.20 -8.61 25.56
C PRO A 321 -9.83 -7.37 24.93
N ASP A 322 -9.39 -7.02 23.72
CA ASP A 322 -9.80 -5.77 23.04
C ASP A 322 -11.16 -5.87 22.33
N PHE A 323 -11.74 -7.08 22.25
CA PHE A 323 -12.98 -7.38 21.53
C PHE A 323 -13.57 -8.71 22.02
N VAL A 324 -14.88 -8.71 22.29
CA VAL A 324 -15.70 -9.87 22.70
C VAL A 324 -17.04 -9.75 21.98
N ASP A 325 -17.57 -10.87 21.49
CA ASP A 325 -18.84 -10.93 20.78
C ASP A 325 -19.46 -12.33 20.91
N ASP A 326 -20.71 -12.43 21.37
CA ASP A 326 -21.39 -13.71 21.61
C ASP A 326 -21.47 -14.59 20.35
N ARG A 327 -21.46 -13.98 19.15
CA ARG A 327 -21.46 -14.70 17.87
C ARG A 327 -20.14 -15.43 17.59
N LEU A 328 -19.10 -15.17 18.37
CA LEU A 328 -17.79 -15.83 18.28
C LEU A 328 -17.63 -16.96 19.29
N VAL A 329 -18.62 -17.23 20.13
CA VAL A 329 -18.55 -18.37 21.05
C VAL A 329 -18.74 -19.66 20.27
N TRP A 330 -17.73 -20.53 20.33
CA TRP A 330 -17.75 -21.82 19.66
C TRP A 330 -18.29 -22.89 20.58
N ASN A 331 -19.04 -23.84 20.01
CA ASN A 331 -19.55 -24.99 20.74
C ASN A 331 -19.40 -26.31 19.98
N ASP A 332 -19.52 -27.41 20.71
CA ASP A 332 -19.38 -28.77 20.17
C ASP A 332 -20.50 -29.16 19.18
N LYS A 333 -21.61 -28.41 19.14
CA LYS A 333 -22.69 -28.63 18.16
C LYS A 333 -22.35 -28.09 16.78
N GLY A 334 -21.18 -27.46 16.62
CA GLY A 334 -20.70 -26.93 15.36
C GLY A 334 -21.16 -25.50 15.09
N GLU A 335 -21.78 -24.82 16.06
CA GLU A 335 -21.99 -23.37 15.97
C GLU A 335 -20.63 -22.70 16.15
N ARG A 336 -20.04 -22.30 15.03
CA ARG A 336 -18.73 -21.68 14.96
C ARG A 336 -18.69 -20.66 13.84
N SER A 337 -18.09 -19.51 14.11
CA SER A 337 -17.88 -18.46 13.12
C SER A 337 -16.42 -18.03 13.12
N LEU A 338 -15.82 -18.02 11.93
CA LEU A 338 -14.56 -17.33 11.67
C LEU A 338 -14.80 -15.89 11.18
N ARG A 339 -16.06 -15.52 10.86
CA ARG A 339 -16.38 -14.14 10.50
C ARG A 339 -16.19 -13.24 11.71
N GLY A 340 -15.47 -12.15 11.53
CA GLY A 340 -15.10 -11.22 12.59
C GLY A 340 -13.70 -11.41 13.14
N VAL A 341 -13.04 -12.54 12.83
CA VAL A 341 -11.71 -12.87 13.36
C VAL A 341 -10.64 -13.05 12.28
N TYR A 342 -10.92 -12.81 10.98
CA TYR A 342 -9.86 -12.86 9.96
C TYR A 342 -8.87 -11.69 10.13
N ARG A 343 -7.60 -11.98 10.42
CA ARG A 343 -6.47 -11.03 10.36
C ARG A 343 -5.95 -10.89 8.92
N SER A 344 -5.80 -12.02 8.23
CA SER A 344 -5.49 -12.10 6.80
C SER A 344 -6.25 -13.28 6.18
N ASP A 345 -6.34 -13.36 4.84
CA ASP A 345 -7.02 -14.45 4.17
C ASP A 345 -6.05 -15.59 3.84
N PRO A 346 -6.15 -16.76 4.52
CA PRO A 346 -5.21 -17.85 4.31
C PRO A 346 -5.24 -18.39 2.87
N GLU A 347 -6.38 -18.32 2.17
CA GLU A 347 -6.47 -18.79 0.78
C GLU A 347 -5.71 -17.89 -0.20
N ILE A 348 -5.62 -16.59 0.09
CA ILE A 348 -4.86 -15.64 -0.72
C ILE A 348 -3.38 -15.72 -0.34
N ASP A 349 -3.07 -15.84 0.95
CA ASP A 349 -1.70 -15.98 1.44
C ASP A 349 -1.04 -17.31 0.98
N LYS A 350 -1.81 -18.35 0.61
CA LYS A 350 -1.26 -19.53 -0.10
C LYS A 350 -0.55 -19.17 -1.40
N LEU A 351 -0.90 -18.06 -2.04
CA LEU A 351 -0.22 -17.58 -3.25
C LEU A 351 1.25 -17.20 -2.97
N HIS A 352 1.62 -16.83 -1.73
CA HIS A 352 3.02 -16.66 -1.35
C HIS A 352 3.81 -17.96 -1.54
N ASN A 353 3.24 -19.10 -1.14
CA ASN A 353 3.91 -20.40 -1.28
C ASN A 353 4.10 -20.80 -2.75
N ASN A 354 3.13 -20.47 -3.62
CA ASN A 354 3.23 -20.74 -5.05
C ASN A 354 4.36 -19.94 -5.73
N ILE A 355 4.64 -18.71 -5.27
CA ILE A 355 5.78 -17.92 -5.76
C ILE A 355 7.09 -18.62 -5.40
N TYR A 356 7.23 -19.08 -4.15
CA TYR A 356 8.41 -19.83 -3.73
C TYR A 356 8.56 -21.17 -4.48
N GLU A 357 7.46 -21.87 -4.75
CA GLU A 357 7.48 -23.11 -5.54
C GLU A 357 7.90 -22.87 -6.99
N LEU A 358 7.46 -21.76 -7.59
CA LEU A 358 7.91 -21.34 -8.90
C LEU A 358 9.40 -20.99 -8.89
N GLU A 359 9.86 -20.27 -7.87
CA GLU A 359 11.28 -19.95 -7.68
C GLU A 359 12.14 -21.22 -7.52
N ASP A 360 11.72 -22.15 -6.67
CA ASP A 360 12.38 -23.44 -6.44
C ASP A 360 12.41 -24.29 -7.72
N PHE A 361 11.30 -24.35 -8.47
CA PHE A 361 11.19 -25.05 -9.75
C PHE A 361 12.13 -24.47 -10.80
N LEU A 362 12.12 -23.15 -10.98
CA LEU A 362 12.98 -22.45 -11.95
C LEU A 362 14.45 -22.66 -11.60
N ARG A 363 14.81 -22.55 -10.31
CA ARG A 363 16.17 -22.81 -9.83
C ARG A 363 16.61 -24.23 -10.13
N ALA A 364 15.77 -25.23 -9.83
CA ALA A 364 16.10 -26.65 -10.02
C ALA A 364 16.22 -27.06 -11.49
N ARG A 365 15.45 -26.45 -12.39
CA ARG A 365 15.41 -26.83 -13.83
C ARG A 365 16.29 -26.00 -14.75
N THR A 366 16.51 -24.73 -14.42
CA THR A 366 17.16 -23.78 -15.34
C THR A 366 18.43 -23.16 -14.76
N GLY A 367 18.70 -23.34 -13.46
CA GLY A 367 19.80 -22.67 -12.75
C GLY A 367 19.59 -21.17 -12.54
N ILE A 368 18.48 -20.60 -13.02
CA ILE A 368 18.13 -19.19 -12.84
C ILE A 368 17.72 -18.97 -11.38
N GLN A 369 18.48 -18.15 -10.68
CA GLN A 369 18.11 -17.65 -9.36
C GLN A 369 17.33 -16.34 -9.53
N LEU A 370 16.01 -16.38 -9.29
CA LEU A 370 15.28 -15.15 -8.99
C LEU A 370 15.84 -14.62 -7.67
N ASN A 371 16.37 -13.40 -7.68
CA ASN A 371 17.00 -12.83 -6.49
C ASN A 371 15.91 -12.64 -5.40
N PRO A 372 15.95 -13.36 -4.26
CA PRO A 372 14.89 -13.29 -3.23
C PRO A 372 14.81 -11.90 -2.58
N SER A 373 15.87 -11.10 -2.73
CA SER A 373 15.93 -9.70 -2.31
C SER A 373 15.49 -8.71 -3.40
N GLY A 374 15.11 -9.19 -4.59
CA GLY A 374 14.71 -8.38 -5.73
C GLY A 374 13.41 -7.60 -5.49
N ASP A 375 13.30 -6.43 -6.11
CA ASP A 375 12.14 -5.54 -5.95
C ASP A 375 10.83 -6.21 -6.41
N LEU A 376 10.89 -7.17 -7.34
CA LEU A 376 9.72 -7.88 -7.87
C LEU A 376 9.13 -8.89 -6.86
N THR A 377 9.93 -9.75 -6.24
CA THR A 377 9.45 -10.71 -5.23
C THR A 377 8.90 -9.97 -4.00
N ARG A 378 9.59 -8.90 -3.56
CA ARG A 378 9.08 -8.01 -2.50
C ARG A 378 7.76 -7.34 -2.88
N PHE A 379 7.62 -6.90 -4.14
CA PHE A 379 6.38 -6.32 -4.66
C PHE A 379 5.23 -7.33 -4.67
N LEU A 380 5.43 -8.53 -5.23
CA LEU A 380 4.40 -9.57 -5.27
C LEU A 380 3.93 -9.95 -3.86
N HIS A 381 4.87 -10.08 -2.92
CA HIS A 381 4.54 -10.35 -1.52
C HIS A 381 3.72 -9.23 -0.88
N GLY A 382 4.03 -7.96 -1.21
CA GLY A 382 3.25 -6.80 -0.76
C GLY A 382 1.83 -6.79 -1.33
N VAL A 383 1.67 -7.08 -2.63
CA VAL A 383 0.36 -7.15 -3.28
C VAL A 383 -0.50 -8.26 -2.68
N ILE A 384 0.05 -9.46 -2.52
CA ILE A 384 -0.67 -10.60 -1.92
C ILE A 384 -1.11 -10.27 -0.50
N GLY A 385 -0.22 -9.70 0.31
CA GLY A 385 -0.54 -9.32 1.69
C GLY A 385 -1.73 -8.37 1.77
N ILE A 386 -1.85 -7.41 0.85
CA ILE A 386 -2.95 -6.45 0.92
C ILE A 386 -4.27 -7.01 0.35
N LEU A 387 -4.20 -7.83 -0.70
CA LEU A 387 -5.36 -8.57 -1.18
C LEU A 387 -5.92 -9.49 -0.07
N SER A 388 -5.01 -10.13 0.66
CA SER A 388 -5.30 -10.95 1.83
C SER A 388 -6.00 -10.14 2.93
N ASP A 389 -5.45 -8.98 3.33
CA ASP A 389 -6.07 -8.09 4.31
C ASP A 389 -7.45 -7.57 3.89
N ARG A 390 -7.66 -7.31 2.61
CA ARG A 390 -8.97 -6.87 2.10
C ARG A 390 -10.00 -7.98 2.06
N SER A 391 -9.60 -9.17 1.65
CA SER A 391 -10.48 -10.33 1.67
C SER A 391 -10.86 -10.69 3.12
N ALA A 392 -9.90 -10.65 4.05
CA ALA A 392 -10.15 -10.76 5.48
C ALA A 392 -11.19 -9.73 5.97
N ARG A 393 -11.00 -8.45 5.64
CA ARG A 393 -11.99 -7.39 5.95
C ARG A 393 -13.37 -7.66 5.35
N ARG A 394 -13.44 -8.16 4.11
CA ARG A 394 -14.72 -8.52 3.46
C ARG A 394 -15.40 -9.68 4.20
N LYS A 395 -14.65 -10.70 4.58
CA LYS A 395 -15.13 -11.85 5.36
C LYS A 395 -15.58 -11.44 6.77
N ASN A 396 -15.00 -10.39 7.34
CA ASN A 396 -15.37 -9.81 8.64
C ASN A 396 -16.54 -8.81 8.60
N ARG A 397 -17.15 -8.51 7.43
CA ARG A 397 -18.28 -7.57 7.38
C ARG A 397 -19.41 -8.00 8.32
N GLY A 398 -19.97 -7.03 9.06
CA GLY A 398 -20.99 -7.28 10.08
C GLY A 398 -20.45 -7.59 11.49
N PHE A 399 -19.12 -7.63 11.65
CA PHE A 399 -18.40 -7.75 12.92
C PHE A 399 -17.44 -6.56 13.13
N GLU A 400 -17.71 -5.42 12.48
CA GLU A 400 -16.76 -4.30 12.38
C GLU A 400 -16.45 -3.67 13.74
N LYS A 401 -15.16 -3.72 14.12
CA LYS A 401 -14.54 -2.77 15.03
C LYS A 401 -14.51 -1.42 14.30
N VAL A 402 -15.18 -0.40 14.83
CA VAL A 402 -15.21 0.94 14.22
C VAL A 402 -13.79 1.51 14.19
N ILE A 403 -13.10 1.38 13.07
CA ILE A 403 -11.81 2.03 12.80
C ILE A 403 -11.89 2.71 11.42
N ASN A 404 -12.07 4.03 11.44
CA ASN A 404 -12.11 4.91 10.28
C ASN A 404 -10.77 4.93 9.53
N ARG A 405 -10.77 4.69 8.20
CA ARG A 405 -9.68 5.12 7.30
C ARG A 405 -10.19 5.46 5.87
N GLY A 406 -10.10 6.74 5.50
CA GLY A 406 -9.72 7.23 4.16
C GLY A 406 -10.83 7.74 3.22
N ASP A 407 -11.00 9.07 3.16
CA ASP A 407 -12.00 9.85 2.39
C ASP A 407 -11.88 9.78 0.85
N ARG A 408 -11.86 8.59 0.23
CA ARG A 408 -11.97 8.45 -1.24
C ARG A 408 -13.35 7.92 -1.63
N LYS A 409 -14.05 8.65 -2.49
CA LYS A 409 -15.37 8.28 -3.00
C LYS A 409 -15.43 8.39 -4.52
N VAL A 410 -15.81 7.30 -5.19
CA VAL A 410 -16.18 7.34 -6.61
C VAL A 410 -17.50 8.13 -6.72
N ALA A 411 -17.45 9.28 -7.39
CA ALA A 411 -18.58 10.19 -7.53
C ALA A 411 -19.37 9.93 -8.82
N PHE A 412 -18.71 9.41 -9.85
CA PHE A 412 -19.33 9.00 -11.12
C PHE A 412 -18.45 7.97 -11.82
N GLU A 413 -19.07 6.99 -12.48
CA GLU A 413 -18.37 5.99 -13.28
C GLU A 413 -19.20 5.61 -14.51
N ALA A 414 -18.54 5.50 -15.66
CA ALA A 414 -19.06 5.05 -16.94
C ALA A 414 -17.94 4.36 -17.73
N PRO A 415 -18.21 3.64 -18.83
CA PRO A 415 -17.16 3.02 -19.64
C PRO A 415 -16.08 4.04 -20.04
N GLY A 416 -14.84 3.78 -19.60
CA GLY A 416 -13.71 4.66 -19.81
C GLY A 416 -13.72 5.95 -18.97
N ILE A 417 -14.73 6.27 -18.16
CA ILE A 417 -14.81 7.54 -17.43
C ILE A 417 -14.98 7.30 -15.93
N GLN A 418 -14.13 7.95 -15.12
CA GLN A 418 -14.25 7.95 -13.68
C GLN A 418 -14.12 9.37 -13.13
N VAL A 419 -14.98 9.73 -12.18
CA VAL A 419 -14.84 10.93 -11.36
C VAL A 419 -14.63 10.51 -9.92
N ILE A 420 -13.50 10.89 -9.36
CA ILE A 420 -13.15 10.55 -7.97
C ILE A 420 -13.20 11.84 -7.16
N THR A 421 -13.86 11.78 -6.01
CA THR A 421 -13.87 12.84 -5.01
C THR A 421 -13.02 12.42 -3.83
N THR A 422 -12.11 13.30 -3.43
CA THR A 422 -11.19 13.08 -2.32
C THR A 422 -11.01 14.37 -1.53
N LYS A 423 -10.46 14.23 -0.33
CA LYS A 423 -10.06 15.35 0.52
C LYS A 423 -8.54 15.34 0.66
N ASP A 424 -7.92 16.49 0.45
CA ASP A 424 -6.49 16.71 0.70
C ASP A 424 -6.28 18.10 1.29
N GLU A 425 -5.41 18.21 2.30
CA GLU A 425 -5.08 19.47 3.00
C GLU A 425 -6.29 20.35 3.40
N GLY A 426 -7.41 19.72 3.76
CA GLY A 426 -8.64 20.43 4.13
C GLY A 426 -9.52 20.91 2.98
N ALA A 427 -9.08 20.77 1.71
CA ALA A 427 -9.87 21.05 0.53
C ALA A 427 -10.47 19.75 -0.05
N VAL A 428 -11.75 19.79 -0.42
CA VAL A 428 -12.40 18.69 -1.15
C VAL A 428 -12.33 19.01 -2.64
N TYR A 429 -11.98 18.03 -3.47
CA TYR A 429 -11.97 18.21 -4.92
C TYR A 429 -12.42 16.95 -5.64
N SER A 430 -12.88 17.16 -6.88
CA SER A 430 -13.17 16.08 -7.82
C SER A 430 -12.23 16.16 -9.00
N TYR A 431 -11.74 15.01 -9.48
CA TYR A 431 -10.95 14.93 -10.71
C TYR A 431 -11.52 13.89 -11.67
N LEU A 432 -11.34 14.15 -12.97
CA LEU A 432 -11.84 13.34 -14.08
C LEU A 432 -10.71 12.49 -14.65
N LEU A 433 -10.95 11.18 -14.75
CA LEU A 433 -10.16 10.24 -15.52
C LEU A 433 -10.95 9.82 -16.76
N TYR A 434 -10.30 9.86 -17.93
CA TYR A 434 -10.82 9.29 -19.19
C TYR A 434 -9.83 8.26 -19.73
N ASP A 435 -10.25 7.01 -19.85
CA ASP A 435 -9.48 5.80 -20.10
C ASP A 435 -8.28 5.61 -19.16
N GLY A 436 -8.42 6.10 -17.91
CA GLY A 436 -7.37 6.09 -16.89
C GLY A 436 -6.42 7.28 -16.96
N ILE A 437 -6.64 8.22 -17.88
CA ILE A 437 -5.79 9.41 -18.06
C ILE A 437 -6.46 10.62 -17.41
N TYR A 438 -5.68 11.44 -16.71
CA TYR A 438 -6.17 12.62 -15.99
C TYR A 438 -6.54 13.77 -16.95
N ILE A 439 -7.80 14.17 -16.92
CA ILE A 439 -8.35 15.26 -17.76
C ILE A 439 -8.26 16.60 -17.03
N GLY A 440 -8.66 16.64 -15.76
CA GLY A 440 -8.65 17.86 -14.98
C GLY A 440 -9.36 17.70 -13.64
N ARG A 441 -9.27 18.76 -12.83
CA ARG A 441 -9.81 18.80 -11.47
C ARG A 441 -10.56 20.09 -11.20
N SER A 442 -11.51 20.01 -10.28
CA SER A 442 -12.21 21.16 -9.73
C SER A 442 -12.31 21.04 -8.20
N TYR A 443 -11.87 22.07 -7.49
CA TYR A 443 -11.99 22.17 -6.04
C TYR A 443 -13.41 22.57 -5.65
N HIS A 444 -14.01 21.87 -4.70
CA HIS A 444 -15.36 22.19 -4.26
C HIS A 444 -15.36 23.52 -3.53
N ARG A 445 -16.40 24.32 -3.78
CA ARG A 445 -16.60 25.58 -3.06
C ARG A 445 -16.71 25.33 -1.56
N PRO A 446 -16.02 26.13 -0.71
CA PRO A 446 -16.12 25.98 0.73
C PRO A 446 -17.58 26.05 1.21
N ARG A 447 -17.92 25.14 2.13
CA ARG A 447 -19.24 25.14 2.78
C ARG A 447 -19.41 26.37 3.66
N ASP A 448 -18.35 26.79 4.34
CA ASP A 448 -18.26 28.03 5.12
C ASP A 448 -18.40 29.25 4.19
N PRO A 449 -19.46 30.07 4.31
CA PRO A 449 -19.63 31.27 3.50
C PRO A 449 -18.53 32.31 3.73
N ALA A 450 -17.96 32.40 4.94
CA ALA A 450 -16.91 33.37 5.27
C ALA A 450 -15.57 33.03 4.60
N ALA A 451 -15.39 31.77 4.19
CA ALA A 451 -14.22 31.35 3.42
C ALA A 451 -14.35 31.69 1.93
N ARG A 452 -15.55 32.01 1.41
CA ARG A 452 -15.76 32.21 -0.04
C ARG A 452 -15.15 33.53 -0.51
N GLY A 453 -14.38 33.47 -1.60
CA GLY A 453 -13.65 34.62 -2.13
C GLY A 453 -12.32 34.92 -1.41
N ASP A 454 -11.99 34.19 -0.33
CA ASP A 454 -10.65 34.23 0.27
C ASP A 454 -9.66 33.47 -0.64
N PRO A 455 -8.57 34.08 -1.13
CA PRO A 455 -7.64 33.45 -2.07
C PRO A 455 -6.92 32.21 -1.54
N ILE A 456 -6.87 32.01 -0.22
CA ILE A 456 -6.22 30.87 0.44
C ILE A 456 -7.25 29.77 0.73
N ARG A 457 -8.43 30.15 1.24
CA ARG A 457 -9.47 29.22 1.73
C ARG A 457 -10.45 28.80 0.63
N ASP A 458 -10.69 29.63 -0.38
CA ASP A 458 -11.54 29.33 -1.54
C ASP A 458 -10.71 29.04 -2.79
N ARG A 459 -10.37 27.76 -2.95
CA ARG A 459 -9.68 27.26 -4.15
C ARG A 459 -10.63 26.94 -5.30
N SER A 460 -11.93 27.21 -5.18
CA SER A 460 -12.92 26.73 -6.15
C SER A 460 -12.78 27.34 -7.55
N ARG A 461 -12.13 28.48 -7.67
CA ARG A 461 -11.83 29.15 -8.95
C ARG A 461 -10.36 29.02 -9.36
N PHE A 462 -9.59 28.23 -8.62
CA PHE A 462 -8.17 28.08 -8.85
C PHE A 462 -7.91 27.38 -10.20
N PRO A 463 -7.21 28.00 -11.16
CA PRO A 463 -6.90 27.34 -12.42
C PRO A 463 -5.92 26.19 -12.18
N THR A 464 -6.37 24.95 -12.41
CA THR A 464 -5.58 23.74 -12.17
C THR A 464 -4.76 23.32 -13.40
N THR A 465 -3.87 22.34 -13.22
CA THR A 465 -3.12 21.66 -14.29
C THR A 465 -2.17 22.58 -15.03
N TYR A 466 -2.29 22.73 -16.35
CA TYR A 466 -1.43 23.56 -17.21
C TYR A 466 -2.11 24.88 -17.60
N PHE A 467 -3.24 25.19 -16.96
CA PHE A 467 -3.98 26.44 -17.14
C PHE A 467 -3.63 27.51 -16.10
N HIS A 468 -2.69 27.29 -15.19
CA HIS A 468 -2.32 28.29 -14.17
C HIS A 468 -1.72 29.56 -14.80
N ASP A 469 -1.68 30.64 -14.03
CA ASP A 469 -1.34 31.99 -14.50
C ASP A 469 0.11 32.12 -15.02
N LYS A 470 1.04 31.32 -14.48
CA LYS A 470 2.43 31.23 -14.94
C LYS A 470 2.65 30.34 -16.17
N SER A 471 1.65 29.61 -16.66
CA SER A 471 1.81 28.79 -17.88
C SER A 471 1.82 29.69 -19.13
N PRO A 472 2.31 29.22 -20.30
CA PRO A 472 2.30 30.02 -21.51
C PRO A 472 0.91 30.55 -21.90
N LEU A 473 -0.13 29.72 -21.73
CA LEU A 473 -1.51 30.17 -21.91
C LEU A 473 -1.93 31.16 -20.81
N GLY A 474 -1.57 30.91 -19.55
CA GLY A 474 -1.84 31.82 -18.43
C GLY A 474 -1.27 33.22 -18.67
N VAL A 475 -0.01 33.31 -19.08
CA VAL A 475 0.67 34.58 -19.44
C VAL A 475 -0.08 35.30 -20.55
N LEU A 476 -0.55 34.59 -21.56
CA LEU A 476 -1.33 35.16 -22.65
C LEU A 476 -2.72 35.65 -22.18
N LEU A 477 -3.38 34.91 -21.30
CA LEU A 477 -4.67 35.33 -20.70
C LEU A 477 -4.48 36.58 -19.82
N GLN A 478 -3.37 36.67 -19.09
CA GLN A 478 -3.03 37.84 -18.28
C GLN A 478 -2.67 39.07 -19.13
N LYS A 479 -2.16 38.90 -20.36
CA LYS A 479 -1.96 40.02 -21.31
C LYS A 479 -3.23 40.82 -21.55
N TYR A 480 -4.38 40.15 -21.53
CA TYR A 480 -5.68 40.80 -21.71
C TYR A 480 -6.29 41.27 -20.39
N ASN A 481 -5.83 40.79 -19.24
CA ASN A 481 -6.40 41.15 -17.95
C ASN A 481 -6.12 42.61 -17.56
N TRP A 482 -7.13 43.49 -17.63
CA TRP A 482 -6.93 44.90 -17.22
C TRP A 482 -6.85 45.11 -15.69
N PHE A 483 -7.22 44.13 -14.86
CA PHE A 483 -7.04 44.19 -13.40
C PHE A 483 -6.12 43.05 -12.95
N PRO A 484 -4.80 43.17 -13.17
CA PRO A 484 -3.85 42.17 -12.73
C PRO A 484 -3.86 42.08 -11.19
N GLY A 485 -3.68 40.87 -10.70
CA GLY A 485 -3.62 40.56 -9.27
C GLY A 485 -2.84 39.27 -9.05
N ALA A 486 -2.63 38.91 -7.79
CA ALA A 486 -2.04 37.61 -7.47
C ALA A 486 -2.93 36.45 -7.91
N GLU A 487 -2.37 35.25 -8.07
CA GLU A 487 -3.13 34.05 -8.41
C GLU A 487 -4.32 33.86 -7.45
N ASN A 488 -5.46 33.42 -7.98
CA ASN A 488 -6.68 33.21 -7.19
C ASN A 488 -7.22 34.49 -6.50
N THR A 489 -6.80 35.69 -6.94
CA THR A 489 -7.40 36.96 -6.53
C THR A 489 -8.29 37.51 -7.66
N PHE A 490 -9.52 37.89 -7.33
CA PHE A 490 -10.57 38.18 -8.33
C PHE A 490 -10.94 39.66 -8.41
N HIS A 491 -9.96 40.56 -8.38
CA HIS A 491 -10.18 42.02 -8.41
C HIS A 491 -11.05 42.48 -9.60
N ALA A 492 -10.98 41.76 -10.73
CA ALA A 492 -11.79 42.04 -11.90
C ALA A 492 -13.30 41.78 -11.72
N ASP A 493 -13.73 41.01 -10.72
CA ASP A 493 -15.16 40.80 -10.42
C ASP A 493 -15.83 42.10 -9.94
N ALA A 494 -15.07 43.08 -9.42
CA ALA A 494 -15.57 44.41 -9.07
C ALA A 494 -16.14 45.19 -10.28
N ARG A 495 -15.82 44.75 -11.50
CA ARG A 495 -16.42 45.32 -12.72
C ARG A 495 -17.92 45.13 -12.77
N LEU A 496 -18.46 43.99 -12.33
CA LEU A 496 -19.90 43.73 -12.41
C LEU A 496 -20.72 44.77 -11.62
N PRO A 497 -20.47 45.01 -10.32
CA PRO A 497 -21.16 46.07 -9.59
C PRO A 497 -20.82 47.47 -10.11
N ALA A 498 -19.59 47.72 -10.59
CA ALA A 498 -19.24 49.01 -11.19
C ALA A 498 -20.02 49.29 -12.49
N SER A 499 -20.17 48.29 -13.36
CA SER A 499 -20.97 48.37 -14.58
C SER A 499 -22.47 48.54 -14.26
N LEU A 500 -23.01 47.80 -13.29
CA LEU A 500 -24.40 47.96 -12.85
C LEU A 500 -24.67 49.35 -12.26
N THR A 501 -23.72 49.90 -11.50
CA THR A 501 -23.82 51.26 -10.96
C THR A 501 -23.75 52.31 -12.08
N GLY A 502 -22.85 52.11 -13.06
CA GLY A 502 -22.73 52.98 -14.23
C GLY A 502 -23.94 52.90 -15.18
N MET A 503 -24.62 51.76 -15.29
CA MET A 503 -25.90 51.63 -16.01
C MET A 503 -27.03 52.46 -15.40
N GLY A 504 -26.96 52.75 -14.09
CA GLY A 504 -27.89 53.66 -13.41
C GLY A 504 -27.59 55.15 -13.61
N LEU A 505 -26.48 55.50 -14.29
CA LEU A 505 -26.01 56.88 -14.50
C LEU A 505 -25.77 57.14 -16.00
N ASP A 506 -26.65 57.89 -16.66
CA ASP A 506 -26.54 58.26 -18.09
C ASP A 506 -25.68 59.54 -18.26
N PRO A 507 -24.64 59.62 -19.14
CA PRO A 507 -24.33 58.84 -20.35
C PRO A 507 -23.15 57.86 -20.25
N LEU A 508 -22.61 57.61 -19.05
CA LEU A 508 -21.48 56.71 -18.85
C LEU A 508 -21.86 55.22 -18.93
N GLY A 509 -23.15 54.87 -18.82
CA GLY A 509 -23.65 53.50 -18.92
C GLY A 509 -23.24 52.78 -20.22
N GLN A 510 -23.22 53.46 -21.36
CA GLN A 510 -22.76 52.87 -22.63
C GLN A 510 -21.25 52.58 -22.63
N LEU A 511 -20.43 53.37 -21.93
CA LEU A 511 -18.99 53.15 -21.81
C LEU A 511 -18.67 51.90 -20.97
N THR A 512 -19.54 51.52 -20.03
CA THR A 512 -19.34 50.30 -19.22
C THR A 512 -19.46 49.00 -20.02
N HIS A 513 -20.17 49.01 -21.16
CA HIS A 513 -20.22 47.89 -22.10
C HIS A 513 -18.98 47.80 -22.99
N LEU A 514 -18.23 48.88 -23.17
CA LEU A 514 -16.99 48.90 -23.95
C LEU A 514 -15.79 48.32 -23.18
N TRP A 515 -15.98 47.99 -21.89
CA TRP A 515 -14.94 47.42 -21.00
C TRP A 515 -15.06 45.89 -20.82
N SER A 516 -15.64 45.19 -21.80
CA SER A 516 -15.62 43.72 -21.81
C SER A 516 -14.24 43.21 -22.21
N GLU A 517 -13.72 42.23 -21.47
CA GLU A 517 -12.57 41.45 -21.96
C GLU A 517 -12.88 40.86 -23.33
N PRO A 518 -11.89 40.74 -24.22
CA PRO A 518 -12.16 40.34 -25.58
C PRO A 518 -12.65 38.88 -25.65
N PRO A 519 -13.45 38.53 -26.68
CA PRO A 519 -14.02 37.19 -26.81
C PRO A 519 -12.97 36.11 -26.95
N ILE A 520 -13.19 34.97 -26.29
CA ILE A 520 -12.31 33.81 -26.36
C ILE A 520 -13.07 32.55 -26.80
N ALA A 521 -12.42 31.73 -27.63
CA ALA A 521 -12.90 30.39 -27.97
C ALA A 521 -11.98 29.34 -27.36
N VAL A 522 -12.56 28.23 -26.91
CA VAL A 522 -11.83 27.07 -26.40
C VAL A 522 -12.33 25.84 -27.13
N VAL A 523 -11.46 25.22 -27.93
CA VAL A 523 -11.69 23.91 -28.53
C VAL A 523 -11.13 22.86 -27.55
N GLY A 524 -12.00 21.99 -27.03
CA GLY A 524 -11.68 21.07 -25.94
C GLY A 524 -11.93 21.71 -24.56
N MET A 525 -13.10 21.43 -23.98
CA MET A 525 -13.57 22.03 -22.73
C MET A 525 -12.97 21.37 -21.49
N ASP A 526 -12.68 20.06 -21.54
CA ASP A 526 -12.28 19.24 -20.39
C ASP A 526 -13.27 19.42 -19.21
N VAL A 527 -12.76 19.75 -18.01
CA VAL A 527 -13.57 20.09 -16.83
C VAL A 527 -14.00 21.57 -16.81
N GLY A 528 -13.64 22.37 -17.82
CA GLY A 528 -14.00 23.78 -17.96
C GLY A 528 -13.02 24.76 -17.32
N THR A 529 -11.78 24.35 -16.99
CA THR A 529 -10.81 25.15 -16.22
C THR A 529 -10.58 26.55 -16.78
N VAL A 530 -10.56 26.74 -18.10
CA VAL A 530 -10.38 28.07 -18.73
C VAL A 530 -11.47 29.07 -18.32
N ALA A 531 -12.67 28.61 -17.95
CA ALA A 531 -13.73 29.49 -17.47
C ALA A 531 -13.43 30.15 -16.11
N SER A 532 -12.43 29.68 -15.36
CA SER A 532 -11.89 30.41 -14.20
C SER A 532 -11.35 31.80 -14.57
N TYR A 533 -10.86 31.96 -15.80
CA TYR A 533 -10.39 33.25 -16.34
C TYR A 533 -11.49 34.13 -16.89
N ALA A 534 -12.71 33.61 -17.06
CA ALA A 534 -13.82 34.41 -17.58
C ALA A 534 -14.03 35.65 -16.72
N ARG A 535 -14.51 36.74 -17.30
CA ARG A 535 -14.82 37.98 -16.60
C ARG A 535 -16.25 38.42 -16.88
N PRO A 536 -16.84 39.27 -16.02
CA PRO A 536 -18.15 39.85 -16.29
C PRO A 536 -18.23 40.42 -17.72
N ALA A 537 -19.34 40.15 -18.42
CA ALA A 537 -19.59 40.53 -19.82
C ALA A 537 -18.64 39.97 -20.88
N GLN A 538 -17.68 39.09 -20.53
CA GLN A 538 -16.82 38.43 -21.51
C GLN A 538 -17.57 37.28 -22.19
N ALA A 539 -17.46 37.20 -23.53
CA ALA A 539 -17.91 36.03 -24.28
C ALA A 539 -16.84 34.92 -24.26
N ILE A 540 -17.22 33.73 -23.79
CA ILE A 540 -16.40 32.53 -23.84
C ILE A 540 -17.18 31.38 -24.48
N HIS A 541 -16.68 30.89 -25.61
CA HIS A 541 -17.31 29.83 -26.39
C HIS A 541 -16.51 28.54 -26.31
N PHE A 542 -17.13 27.47 -25.83
CA PHE A 542 -16.54 26.13 -25.79
C PHE A 542 -17.03 25.29 -26.97
N PHE A 543 -16.11 24.66 -27.68
CA PHE A 543 -16.38 23.69 -28.74
C PHE A 543 -15.93 22.31 -28.24
N GLU A 544 -16.90 21.47 -27.84
CA GLU A 544 -16.64 20.20 -27.17
C GLU A 544 -17.26 19.02 -27.93
N ARG A 545 -16.42 18.03 -28.25
CA ARG A 545 -16.84 16.85 -28.99
C ARG A 545 -17.48 15.80 -28.09
N VAL A 546 -17.03 15.67 -26.84
CA VAL A 546 -17.44 14.63 -25.89
C VAL A 546 -18.66 15.11 -25.09
N PRO A 547 -19.89 14.62 -25.38
CA PRO A 547 -21.10 15.12 -24.72
C PRO A 547 -21.12 14.87 -23.21
N LEU A 548 -20.40 13.84 -22.76
CA LEU A 548 -20.31 13.50 -21.34
C LEU A 548 -19.56 14.56 -20.52
N PHE A 549 -18.53 15.22 -21.08
CA PHE A 549 -17.86 16.32 -20.38
C PHE A 549 -18.82 17.49 -20.15
N VAL A 550 -19.66 17.79 -21.15
CA VAL A 550 -20.73 18.79 -21.02
C VAL A 550 -21.72 18.39 -19.93
N LYS A 551 -22.15 17.12 -19.87
CA LYS A 551 -23.06 16.63 -18.82
C LYS A 551 -22.47 16.73 -17.41
N LEU A 552 -21.16 16.52 -17.25
CA LEU A 552 -20.49 16.58 -15.94
C LEU A 552 -20.31 18.03 -15.45
N SER A 553 -20.10 18.98 -16.36
CA SER A 553 -19.81 20.39 -16.05
C SER A 553 -21.01 21.35 -16.16
N SER A 554 -22.07 20.95 -16.87
CA SER A 554 -23.29 21.74 -17.09
C SER A 554 -24.52 20.80 -17.22
N PRO A 555 -24.93 20.12 -16.13
CA PRO A 555 -25.99 19.13 -16.16
C PRO A 555 -27.40 19.74 -16.38
N ALA A 556 -28.40 18.88 -16.55
CA ALA A 556 -29.80 19.31 -16.66
C ALA A 556 -30.27 20.09 -15.41
N LYS A 557 -31.23 21.00 -15.62
CA LYS A 557 -31.77 21.90 -14.60
C LYS A 557 -32.17 21.13 -13.33
N GLY A 558 -31.69 21.59 -12.17
CA GLY A 558 -31.95 20.97 -10.86
C GLY A 558 -30.87 19.99 -10.37
N LYS A 559 -29.89 19.61 -11.20
CA LYS A 559 -28.72 18.82 -10.76
C LYS A 559 -27.51 19.74 -10.54
N ARG A 560 -26.66 19.41 -9.57
CA ARG A 560 -25.38 20.10 -9.35
C ARG A 560 -24.31 19.52 -10.28
N PRO A 561 -23.45 20.36 -10.89
CA PRO A 561 -22.34 19.88 -11.70
C PRO A 561 -21.30 19.21 -10.79
N LEU A 562 -20.57 18.24 -11.35
CA LEU A 562 -19.39 17.68 -10.70
C LEU A 562 -18.17 18.59 -10.87
N PHE A 563 -18.18 19.45 -11.90
CA PHE A 563 -17.17 20.49 -12.15
C PHE A 563 -17.87 21.83 -12.37
N HIS A 564 -17.68 22.80 -11.47
CA HIS A 564 -18.53 23.99 -11.41
C HIS A 564 -17.99 25.22 -12.16
N TYR A 565 -16.85 25.15 -12.86
CA TYR A 565 -16.22 26.34 -13.48
C TYR A 565 -17.15 27.11 -14.42
N LEU A 566 -17.95 26.40 -15.23
CA LEU A 566 -18.85 27.03 -16.21
C LEU A 566 -20.02 27.73 -15.52
N GLU A 567 -20.60 27.09 -14.49
CA GLU A 567 -21.68 27.68 -13.70
C GLU A 567 -21.19 28.89 -12.90
N ASP A 568 -20.00 28.80 -12.30
CA ASP A 568 -19.38 29.93 -11.61
C ASP A 568 -19.11 31.11 -12.56
N ALA A 569 -18.56 30.85 -13.76
CA ALA A 569 -18.36 31.91 -14.75
C ALA A 569 -19.66 32.61 -15.17
N ARG A 570 -20.75 31.85 -15.40
CA ARG A 570 -22.08 32.41 -15.68
C ARG A 570 -22.61 33.23 -14.50
N ALA A 571 -22.44 32.73 -13.28
CA ALA A 571 -22.86 33.45 -12.08
C ALA A 571 -22.12 34.78 -11.89
N ARG A 572 -20.91 34.91 -12.44
CA ARG A 572 -20.13 36.16 -12.48
C ARG A 572 -20.50 37.08 -13.65
N GLY A 573 -21.49 36.72 -14.46
CA GLY A 573 -21.95 37.53 -15.58
C GLY A 573 -21.16 37.32 -16.88
N ALA A 574 -20.36 36.26 -17.01
CA ALA A 574 -19.76 35.90 -18.29
C ALA A 574 -20.79 35.24 -19.23
N ALA A 575 -20.71 35.53 -20.53
CA ALA A 575 -21.53 34.90 -21.55
C ALA A 575 -20.88 33.59 -22.01
N VAL A 576 -21.25 32.48 -21.34
CA VAL A 576 -20.68 31.13 -21.58
C VAL A 576 -21.58 30.28 -22.49
N SER A 577 -21.13 30.03 -23.72
CA SER A 577 -21.81 29.16 -24.70
C SER A 577 -21.04 27.86 -24.92
N ILE A 578 -21.76 26.74 -25.09
CA ILE A 578 -21.17 25.42 -25.36
C ILE A 578 -21.77 24.87 -26.66
N PHE A 579 -20.92 24.62 -27.66
CA PHE A 579 -21.28 24.05 -28.94
C PHE A 579 -20.77 22.60 -29.00
N GLN A 580 -21.69 21.64 -28.98
CA GLN A 580 -21.36 20.22 -29.01
C GLN A 580 -21.17 19.72 -30.44
N GLY A 581 -20.11 18.94 -30.67
CA GLY A 581 -19.85 18.28 -31.95
C GLY A 581 -18.39 18.40 -32.40
N GLU A 582 -18.11 17.97 -33.63
CA GLU A 582 -16.77 18.09 -34.19
C GLU A 582 -16.34 19.56 -34.30
N PRO A 583 -15.08 19.90 -34.00
CA PRO A 583 -14.64 21.30 -33.91
C PRO A 583 -14.80 22.11 -35.19
N ARG A 584 -14.40 21.58 -36.35
CA ARG A 584 -14.44 22.35 -37.61
C ARG A 584 -15.86 22.72 -38.04
N PRO A 585 -16.84 21.79 -38.12
CA PRO A 585 -18.22 22.14 -38.45
C PRO A 585 -18.85 23.11 -37.45
N THR A 586 -18.62 22.89 -36.15
CA THR A 586 -19.20 23.74 -35.10
C THR A 586 -18.58 25.15 -35.12
N LEU A 587 -17.26 25.28 -35.33
CA LEU A 587 -16.58 26.56 -35.54
C LEU A 587 -17.07 27.30 -36.78
N LYS A 588 -17.32 26.59 -37.89
CA LYS A 588 -17.88 27.21 -39.10
C LYS A 588 -19.29 27.76 -38.86
N LYS A 589 -20.12 27.00 -38.15
CA LYS A 589 -21.52 27.33 -37.89
C LYS A 589 -21.72 28.40 -36.82
N HIS A 590 -20.93 28.37 -35.75
CA HIS A 590 -21.15 29.19 -34.56
C HIS A 590 -20.01 30.16 -34.24
N GLY A 591 -18.84 30.00 -34.88
CA GLY A 591 -17.74 30.95 -34.76
C GLY A 591 -17.89 32.11 -35.73
N GLY A 592 -18.11 33.32 -35.20
CA GLY A 592 -18.14 34.55 -36.00
C GLY A 592 -16.79 34.82 -36.67
N GLU A 593 -16.83 35.37 -37.88
CA GLU A 593 -15.60 35.77 -38.59
C GLU A 593 -14.92 36.92 -37.85
N GLY A 594 -13.59 36.80 -37.65
CA GLY A 594 -12.82 37.82 -36.95
C GLY A 594 -13.29 38.18 -35.53
N PHE A 595 -14.06 37.29 -34.87
CA PHE A 595 -14.69 37.61 -33.58
C PHE A 595 -13.76 37.39 -32.38
N TYR A 596 -12.95 36.33 -32.39
CA TYR A 596 -12.17 35.93 -31.23
C TYR A 596 -10.82 36.65 -31.16
N GLN A 597 -10.46 37.16 -30.00
CA GLN A 597 -9.09 37.61 -29.71
C GLN A 597 -8.14 36.44 -29.50
N LEU A 598 -8.65 35.37 -28.88
CA LEU A 598 -7.89 34.19 -28.55
C LEU A 598 -8.72 32.97 -28.87
N ILE A 599 -8.13 32.04 -29.63
CA ILE A 599 -8.66 30.69 -29.77
C ILE A 599 -7.66 29.73 -29.13
N VAL A 600 -8.09 29.10 -28.05
CA VAL A 600 -7.35 28.05 -27.36
C VAL A 600 -7.74 26.72 -27.97
N VAL A 601 -6.77 26.01 -28.52
CA VAL A 601 -6.91 24.65 -29.02
C VAL A 601 -6.27 23.74 -27.97
N ASN A 602 -7.08 23.39 -26.98
CA ASN A 602 -6.67 22.51 -25.90
C ASN A 602 -6.94 21.07 -26.30
N THR A 603 -5.87 20.31 -26.33
CA THR A 603 -5.92 18.99 -26.90
C THR A 603 -5.06 18.04 -26.05
N TYR A 604 -5.53 16.82 -25.89
CA TYR A 604 -5.23 15.96 -24.74
C TYR A 604 -3.77 15.46 -24.63
N LYS A 605 -3.34 15.16 -23.39
CA LYS A 605 -1.93 14.86 -23.03
C LYS A 605 -1.38 13.52 -23.51
N ASP A 606 -2.22 12.48 -23.61
CA ASP A 606 -1.75 11.10 -23.83
C ASP A 606 -2.34 10.51 -25.13
N GLY A 607 -2.51 11.32 -26.18
CA GLY A 607 -2.82 10.85 -27.53
C GLY A 607 -3.11 11.96 -28.54
N ILE A 608 -2.71 11.77 -29.79
CA ILE A 608 -3.19 12.61 -30.91
C ILE A 608 -4.54 12.06 -31.34
N ARG A 609 -5.62 12.74 -30.94
CA ARG A 609 -6.96 12.41 -31.43
C ARG A 609 -7.18 13.08 -32.78
N THR A 610 -8.19 12.64 -33.54
CA THR A 610 -8.55 13.16 -34.87
C THR A 610 -8.63 14.69 -34.91
N VAL A 611 -9.11 15.30 -33.82
CA VAL A 611 -9.23 16.75 -33.64
C VAL A 611 -7.91 17.51 -33.79
N HIS A 612 -6.79 16.98 -33.28
CA HIS A 612 -5.47 17.62 -33.46
C HIS A 612 -5.05 17.57 -34.93
N LYS A 613 -5.19 16.39 -35.56
CA LYS A 613 -4.84 16.18 -36.96
C LYS A 613 -5.57 17.17 -37.84
N ASP A 614 -6.88 17.30 -37.62
CA ASP A 614 -7.73 18.18 -38.39
C ASP A 614 -7.43 19.67 -38.13
N LEU A 615 -7.07 20.10 -36.93
CA LEU A 615 -6.84 21.53 -36.67
C LEU A 615 -5.40 21.99 -36.93
N MET A 616 -4.46 21.05 -37.04
CA MET A 616 -3.05 21.33 -37.32
C MET A 616 -2.71 21.31 -38.81
N THR A 617 -3.67 21.04 -39.71
CA THR A 617 -3.45 21.21 -41.16
C THR A 617 -3.51 22.67 -41.57
N THR A 618 -3.02 22.95 -42.78
CA THR A 618 -3.03 24.30 -43.37
C THR A 618 -4.46 24.86 -43.47
N GLU A 619 -5.43 24.02 -43.86
CA GLU A 619 -6.85 24.37 -43.93
C GLU A 619 -7.44 24.61 -42.53
N GLY A 620 -7.04 23.81 -41.55
CA GLY A 620 -7.46 23.95 -40.15
C GLY A 620 -6.99 25.26 -39.54
N LEU A 621 -5.71 25.59 -39.73
CA LEU A 621 -5.12 26.85 -39.30
C LEU A 621 -5.79 28.05 -39.96
N ARG A 622 -6.04 28.00 -41.28
CA ARG A 622 -6.76 29.06 -42.00
C ARG A 622 -8.18 29.23 -41.47
N LEU A 623 -8.90 28.15 -41.18
CA LEU A 623 -10.24 28.24 -40.56
C LEU A 623 -10.17 28.94 -39.20
N LEU A 624 -9.30 28.48 -38.30
CA LEU A 624 -9.14 29.09 -36.98
C LEU A 624 -8.75 30.56 -37.08
N MET A 625 -7.79 30.87 -37.96
CA MET A 625 -7.35 32.24 -38.18
C MET A 625 -8.46 33.11 -38.78
N SER A 626 -9.34 32.58 -39.64
CA SER A 626 -10.51 33.32 -40.17
C SER A 626 -11.50 33.74 -39.07
N ARG A 627 -11.58 32.95 -37.98
CA ARG A 627 -12.42 33.26 -36.81
C ARG A 627 -11.71 34.15 -35.79
N THR A 628 -10.41 34.39 -35.99
CA THR A 628 -9.55 35.19 -35.13
C THR A 628 -9.44 36.62 -35.66
N ARG A 629 -9.71 37.60 -34.79
CA ARG A 629 -9.66 39.02 -35.11
C ARG A 629 -8.27 39.47 -35.56
N ALA A 630 -8.16 40.65 -36.18
CA ALA A 630 -6.86 41.25 -36.45
C ALA A 630 -6.10 41.53 -35.13
N GLY A 631 -4.84 41.07 -35.03
CA GLY A 631 -4.08 41.10 -33.77
C GLY A 631 -4.44 39.97 -32.78
N GLY A 632 -5.26 39.01 -33.20
CA GLY A 632 -5.61 37.82 -32.43
C GLY A 632 -4.55 36.72 -32.48
N VAL A 633 -4.60 35.81 -31.50
CA VAL A 633 -3.64 34.72 -31.33
C VAL A 633 -4.36 33.38 -31.25
N LEU A 634 -3.84 32.38 -31.95
CA LEU A 634 -4.19 30.97 -31.73
C LEU A 634 -3.21 30.37 -30.74
N CYS A 635 -3.71 29.57 -29.80
CA CYS A 635 -2.90 28.99 -28.74
C CYS A 635 -3.13 27.47 -28.72
N PHE A 636 -2.14 26.71 -29.17
CA PHE A 636 -2.23 25.25 -29.25
C PHE A 636 -1.49 24.61 -28.09
N HIS A 637 -2.21 23.79 -27.34
CA HIS A 637 -1.56 22.91 -26.37
C HIS A 637 -0.89 21.76 -27.12
N THR A 638 0.44 21.68 -27.05
CA THR A 638 1.25 20.69 -27.77
C THR A 638 1.95 19.70 -26.84
N SER A 639 1.62 19.71 -25.53
CA SER A 639 2.12 18.69 -24.61
C SER A 639 1.56 17.33 -24.94
N ASN A 640 2.41 16.51 -25.50
CA ASN A 640 2.09 15.14 -25.81
C ASN A 640 3.24 14.23 -25.39
N ARG A 641 2.89 13.09 -24.80
CA ARG A 641 3.84 12.08 -24.35
C ARG A 641 4.56 11.40 -25.53
N TYR A 642 3.85 11.18 -26.63
CA TYR A 642 4.30 10.36 -27.76
C TYR A 642 4.89 11.15 -28.90
N TYR A 643 4.46 12.40 -29.10
CA TYR A 643 4.82 13.19 -30.26
C TYR A 643 5.31 14.59 -29.87
N ASP A 644 6.31 15.09 -30.58
CA ASP A 644 6.61 16.52 -30.60
C ASP A 644 5.76 17.19 -31.68
N LEU A 645 4.66 17.82 -31.26
CA LEU A 645 3.75 18.48 -32.19
C LEU A 645 4.24 19.84 -32.67
N THR A 646 5.29 20.38 -32.04
CA THR A 646 5.82 21.72 -32.28
C THR A 646 6.30 21.90 -33.72
N PRO A 647 7.14 21.00 -34.29
CA PRO A 647 7.62 21.13 -35.66
C PRO A 647 6.51 21.09 -36.70
N ILE A 648 5.52 20.20 -36.51
CA ILE A 648 4.35 20.07 -37.40
C ILE A 648 3.57 21.38 -37.45
N LEU A 649 3.21 21.90 -36.29
CA LEU A 649 2.41 23.11 -36.21
C LEU A 649 3.18 24.33 -36.73
N ALA A 650 4.48 24.42 -36.42
CA ALA A 650 5.32 25.52 -36.87
C ALA A 650 5.55 25.50 -38.38
N SER A 651 5.88 24.34 -38.97
CA SER A 651 5.99 24.17 -40.42
C SER A 651 4.69 24.53 -41.13
N THR A 652 3.57 24.01 -40.64
CA THR A 652 2.26 24.25 -41.26
C THR A 652 1.81 25.71 -41.12
N ALA A 653 2.07 26.34 -39.98
CA ALA A 653 1.78 27.76 -39.78
C ALA A 653 2.63 28.66 -40.69
N LYS A 654 3.92 28.33 -40.86
CA LYS A 654 4.81 29.04 -41.78
C LYS A 654 4.33 28.94 -43.23
N GLU A 655 3.93 27.74 -43.67
CA GLU A 655 3.30 27.51 -44.98
C GLU A 655 2.01 28.33 -45.16
N ALA A 656 1.21 28.47 -44.11
CA ALA A 656 0.01 29.29 -44.11
C ALA A 656 0.29 30.82 -44.06
N GLY A 657 1.57 31.23 -43.98
CA GLY A 657 1.98 32.64 -43.90
C GLY A 657 1.84 33.25 -42.51
N TYR A 658 1.87 32.43 -41.46
CA TYR A 658 1.71 32.86 -40.06
C TYR A 658 3.01 32.80 -39.27
N SER A 659 3.07 33.60 -38.20
CA SER A 659 4.20 33.68 -37.28
C SER A 659 3.96 32.82 -36.05
N VAL A 660 5.02 32.24 -35.51
CA VAL A 660 4.94 31.27 -34.41
C VAL A 660 5.97 31.57 -33.32
N VAL A 661 5.56 31.42 -32.07
CA VAL A 661 6.46 31.35 -30.91
C VAL A 661 6.04 30.19 -30.01
N VAL A 662 7.01 29.54 -29.37
CA VAL A 662 6.80 28.38 -28.50
C VAL A 662 7.05 28.80 -27.06
N GLY A 663 6.13 28.44 -26.17
CA GLY A 663 6.27 28.61 -24.73
C GLY A 663 6.37 27.26 -24.04
N THR A 664 7.35 27.11 -23.15
CA THR A 664 7.54 25.88 -22.36
C THR A 664 7.53 26.22 -20.88
N ASP A 665 6.75 25.46 -20.10
CA ASP A 665 6.72 25.53 -18.66
C ASP A 665 7.04 24.16 -18.05
N THR A 666 8.08 24.13 -17.22
CA THR A 666 8.57 22.93 -16.52
C THR A 666 7.95 22.75 -15.14
N ALA A 667 7.03 23.64 -14.72
CA ALA A 667 6.31 23.57 -13.45
C ALA A 667 7.21 23.47 -12.20
N THR A 668 8.45 23.99 -12.26
CA THR A 668 9.43 23.97 -11.15
C THR A 668 9.55 25.34 -10.50
N TRP A 669 8.48 25.82 -9.87
CA TRP A 669 8.45 27.15 -9.26
C TRP A 669 8.87 27.12 -7.77
N PRO A 670 9.70 28.06 -7.25
CA PRO A 670 10.23 27.99 -5.88
C PRO A 670 9.19 28.13 -4.75
N ASP A 671 8.06 28.77 -5.05
CA ASP A 671 6.92 29.05 -4.17
C ASP A 671 5.86 27.93 -4.13
N ASP A 672 6.19 26.76 -4.68
CA ASP A 672 5.21 25.81 -5.22
C ASP A 672 5.08 24.48 -4.47
N ARG A 673 5.20 24.50 -3.14
CA ARG A 673 5.27 23.23 -2.38
C ARG A 673 4.04 22.34 -2.50
N ASP A 674 2.85 22.84 -2.89
CA ASP A 674 1.61 22.04 -2.98
C ASP A 674 0.56 22.58 -4.00
N ARG A 675 0.94 22.99 -5.22
CA ARG A 675 -0.05 23.36 -6.27
C ARG A 675 0.07 22.39 -7.45
N ASP A 676 -0.99 21.64 -7.74
CA ASP A 676 -1.14 20.65 -8.84
C ASP A 676 -1.03 21.31 -10.24
N ARG A 677 0.17 21.81 -10.54
CA ARG A 677 0.56 22.44 -11.79
C ARG A 677 1.32 21.44 -12.62
N PHE A 678 1.01 21.36 -13.91
CA PHE A 678 1.66 20.41 -14.80
C PHE A 678 2.53 21.12 -15.81
N THR A 679 3.65 20.47 -16.14
CA THR A 679 4.46 20.87 -17.28
C THR A 679 3.61 20.99 -18.54
N SER A 680 3.90 22.01 -19.34
CA SER A 680 3.19 22.26 -20.58
C SER A 680 4.04 22.91 -21.65
N TRP A 681 3.65 22.62 -22.89
CA TRP A 681 4.20 23.13 -24.14
C TRP A 681 3.03 23.72 -24.90
N TRP A 682 3.23 24.94 -25.35
CA TRP A 682 2.24 25.68 -26.10
C TRP A 682 2.87 26.34 -27.31
N VAL A 683 2.14 26.34 -28.40
CA VAL A 683 2.53 27.02 -29.64
C VAL A 683 1.53 28.14 -29.90
N MET A 684 2.05 29.36 -29.92
CA MET A 684 1.28 30.56 -30.23
C MET A 684 1.44 30.86 -31.71
N VAL A 685 0.33 31.01 -32.43
CA VAL A 685 0.30 31.33 -33.86
C VAL A 685 -0.46 32.64 -34.07
N ALA A 686 0.14 33.57 -34.81
CA ALA A 686 -0.49 34.84 -35.16
C ALA A 686 -0.23 35.23 -36.61
N ARG A 687 -0.98 36.22 -37.13
CA ARG A 687 -0.83 36.65 -38.53
C ARG A 687 0.54 37.28 -38.78
N LYS A 688 1.03 38.08 -37.83
CA LYS A 688 2.31 38.80 -37.97
C LYS A 688 3.17 38.63 -36.70
N PRO A 689 4.50 38.77 -36.80
CA PRO A 689 5.38 38.68 -35.62
C PRO A 689 5.04 39.75 -34.55
N ALA A 690 4.58 40.93 -34.99
CA ALA A 690 4.18 42.02 -34.11
C ALA A 690 3.02 41.67 -33.17
N ASP A 691 2.15 40.73 -33.54
CA ASP A 691 1.02 40.30 -32.70
C ASP A 691 1.48 39.43 -31.50
N LEU A 692 2.66 38.79 -31.66
CA LEU A 692 3.34 38.00 -30.64
C LEU A 692 4.40 38.83 -29.89
N ALA A 693 4.75 40.00 -30.40
CA ALA A 693 5.67 40.92 -29.74
C ALA A 693 5.10 41.36 -28.37
N GLY A 694 5.96 41.45 -27.37
CA GLY A 694 5.59 41.84 -26.00
C GLY A 694 5.10 40.69 -25.10
N LEU A 695 5.10 39.44 -25.58
CA LEU A 695 5.01 38.29 -24.67
C LEU A 695 6.28 38.23 -23.81
N LYS A 696 6.10 38.42 -22.50
CA LYS A 696 7.18 38.40 -21.51
C LYS A 696 7.15 37.09 -20.73
N ALA A 697 8.30 36.70 -20.17
CA ALA A 697 8.33 35.62 -19.21
C ALA A 697 7.52 35.98 -17.95
N PRO A 698 6.85 35.02 -17.31
CA PRO A 698 6.16 35.28 -16.05
C PRO A 698 7.17 35.68 -14.94
N PRO A 699 6.76 36.54 -13.99
CA PRO A 699 7.62 36.92 -12.88
C PRO A 699 8.18 35.70 -12.12
N GLY A 700 9.50 35.71 -11.90
CA GLY A 700 10.21 34.64 -11.17
C GLY A 700 10.72 33.48 -12.05
N TYR A 701 10.54 33.52 -13.38
CA TYR A 701 11.00 32.45 -14.27
C TYR A 701 12.49 32.16 -14.15
N GLU A 702 13.33 33.20 -14.05
CA GLU A 702 14.78 33.09 -13.86
C GLU A 702 15.15 32.28 -12.60
N LYS A 703 14.31 32.31 -11.56
CA LYS A 703 14.50 31.54 -10.33
C LYS A 703 13.92 30.12 -10.42
N ALA A 704 13.00 29.89 -11.34
CA ALA A 704 12.34 28.59 -11.55
C ALA A 704 13.21 27.61 -12.35
N GLN A 705 14.19 28.11 -13.11
CA GLN A 705 15.17 27.31 -13.84
C GLN A 705 16.60 27.79 -13.62
N PRO A 706 17.18 27.63 -12.40
CA PRO A 706 18.54 28.10 -12.11
C PRO A 706 19.63 27.35 -12.89
N TRP A 707 19.26 26.30 -13.64
CA TRP A 707 20.15 25.44 -14.44
C TRP A 707 20.03 25.68 -15.95
N SER A 708 19.20 26.62 -16.41
CA SER A 708 18.99 26.88 -17.84
C SER A 708 18.85 28.37 -18.15
N ASP A 709 19.63 28.84 -19.13
CA ASP A 709 19.49 30.19 -19.70
C ASP A 709 18.43 30.24 -20.83
N ALA A 710 17.65 29.17 -21.01
CA ALA A 710 16.68 29.11 -22.09
C ALA A 710 15.52 30.11 -21.86
N PRO A 711 15.22 31.00 -22.82
CA PRO A 711 14.15 31.96 -22.66
C PRO A 711 12.78 31.24 -22.61
N PHE A 712 11.84 31.81 -21.84
CA PHE A 712 10.49 31.24 -21.70
C PHE A 712 9.75 31.13 -23.05
N TRP A 713 9.97 32.12 -23.92
CA TRP A 713 9.45 32.17 -25.28
C TRP A 713 10.61 31.95 -26.26
N VAL A 714 10.52 30.90 -27.09
CA VAL A 714 11.55 30.55 -28.06
C VAL A 714 10.98 30.50 -29.48
N PRO A 715 11.77 30.83 -30.52
CA PRO A 715 11.38 30.54 -31.89
C PRO A 715 11.24 29.01 -32.09
N PRO A 716 10.35 28.56 -32.98
CA PRO A 716 10.22 27.13 -33.26
C PRO A 716 11.50 26.57 -33.90
N THR A 717 11.86 25.34 -33.53
CA THR A 717 13.01 24.60 -34.07
C THR A 717 12.56 23.35 -34.83
N GLY A 718 13.41 22.81 -35.72
CA GLY A 718 13.15 21.54 -36.39
C GLY A 718 12.06 21.57 -37.47
N MET A 719 11.74 22.77 -38.00
CA MET A 719 10.79 22.92 -39.11
C MET A 719 11.35 22.31 -40.40
N ASP A 720 10.53 21.51 -41.08
CA ASP A 720 10.82 20.83 -42.35
C ASP A 720 9.53 20.76 -43.20
N GLU A 721 9.66 20.68 -44.52
CA GLU A 721 8.55 20.53 -45.46
C GLU A 721 7.75 19.25 -45.19
N LYS A 722 8.40 18.16 -44.78
CA LYS A 722 7.72 16.88 -44.48
C LYS A 722 6.74 16.95 -43.31
N PHE A 723 6.81 18.00 -42.51
CA PHE A 723 5.93 18.25 -41.37
C PHE A 723 4.76 19.19 -41.70
N ILE A 724 4.66 19.68 -42.95
CA ILE A 724 3.53 20.49 -43.40
C ILE A 724 2.33 19.57 -43.59
N TRP A 725 1.29 19.78 -42.77
CA TRP A 725 0.08 18.99 -42.88
C TRP A 725 -1.00 19.66 -43.73
N ARG A 726 -1.65 18.86 -44.57
CA ARG A 726 -2.77 19.27 -45.44
C ARG A 726 -3.91 18.27 -45.34
N ASP A 727 -5.14 18.73 -45.55
CA ASP A 727 -6.33 17.86 -45.50
C ASP A 727 -6.29 16.72 -46.54
N ASN A 728 -5.67 16.97 -47.69
CA ASN A 728 -5.63 16.08 -48.85
C ASN A 728 -4.26 15.41 -49.09
N ALA A 729 -3.38 15.40 -48.08
CA ALA A 729 -2.05 14.81 -48.16
C ALA A 729 -1.85 13.74 -47.09
N GLU A 730 -0.91 12.81 -47.35
CA GLU A 730 -0.44 11.90 -46.32
C GLU A 730 0.43 12.67 -45.31
N ASN A 731 -0.03 12.73 -44.07
CA ASN A 731 0.58 13.53 -43.02
C ASN A 731 1.48 12.63 -42.16
N SER A 732 2.80 12.88 -42.19
CA SER A 732 3.79 12.06 -41.50
C SER A 732 3.99 12.47 -40.04
N PHE A 733 4.24 11.46 -39.20
CA PHE A 733 4.77 11.61 -37.83
C PHE A 733 6.26 11.26 -37.73
N ARG A 734 6.89 10.81 -38.82
CA ARG A 734 8.30 10.39 -38.79
C ARG A 734 9.20 11.58 -38.53
N GLY A 735 10.04 11.47 -37.50
CA GLY A 735 10.93 12.54 -37.04
C GLY A 735 10.39 13.32 -35.85
N VAL A 736 9.14 13.07 -35.42
CA VAL A 736 8.54 13.71 -34.24
C VAL A 736 8.10 12.73 -33.15
N TYR A 737 8.37 11.42 -33.26
CA TYR A 737 8.08 10.49 -32.17
C TYR A 737 9.02 10.76 -30.98
N ARG A 738 8.45 11.08 -29.81
CA ARG A 738 9.14 11.18 -28.51
C ARG A 738 9.20 9.81 -27.82
N SER A 739 8.13 9.04 -27.93
CA SER A 739 8.01 7.67 -27.41
C SER A 739 7.07 6.87 -28.32
N ASP A 740 7.14 5.54 -28.27
CA ASP A 740 6.33 4.67 -29.11
C ASP A 740 4.93 4.53 -28.49
N PRO A 741 3.87 5.04 -29.16
CA PRO A 741 2.51 5.02 -28.64
C PRO A 741 1.96 3.60 -28.44
N THR A 742 2.49 2.59 -29.13
CA THR A 742 2.07 1.19 -28.97
C THR A 742 2.65 0.55 -27.71
N ILE A 743 3.89 0.90 -27.36
CA ILE A 743 4.58 0.38 -26.17
C ILE A 743 4.02 1.03 -24.90
N ASP A 744 3.65 2.30 -24.96
CA ASP A 744 3.03 2.96 -23.82
C ASP A 744 1.58 2.50 -23.57
N LEU A 745 0.91 1.77 -24.47
CA LEU A 745 -0.33 1.02 -24.13
C LEU A 745 -0.05 -0.07 -23.10
N PHE A 746 1.12 -0.71 -23.17
CA PHE A 746 1.60 -1.60 -22.12
C PHE A 746 1.90 -0.81 -20.85
N GLY A 747 2.54 0.36 -20.95
CA GLY A 747 2.72 1.30 -19.83
C GLY A 747 1.41 1.77 -19.17
N ASN A 748 0.36 1.99 -19.96
CA ASN A 748 -0.99 2.32 -19.51
C ASN A 748 -1.67 1.10 -18.89
N SER A 749 -1.38 -0.11 -19.35
CA SER A 749 -1.87 -1.35 -18.74
C SER A 749 -1.18 -1.60 -17.39
N VAL A 750 0.12 -1.31 -17.30
CA VAL A 750 0.88 -1.30 -16.04
C VAL A 750 0.39 -0.19 -15.12
N SER A 751 0.04 0.99 -15.64
CA SER A 751 -0.55 2.08 -14.86
C SER A 751 -1.97 1.76 -14.40
N LYS A 752 -2.78 1.10 -15.24
CA LYS A 752 -4.10 0.57 -14.88
C LYS A 752 -3.98 -0.53 -13.84
N LEU A 753 -2.97 -1.40 -13.94
CA LEU A 753 -2.64 -2.40 -12.92
C LEU A 753 -2.16 -1.71 -11.64
N THR A 754 -1.34 -0.67 -11.74
CA THR A 754 -0.85 0.13 -10.60
C THR A 754 -1.99 0.86 -9.90
N ASN A 755 -2.91 1.43 -10.66
CA ASN A 755 -4.11 2.10 -10.17
C ASN A 755 -5.08 1.09 -9.60
N TRP A 756 -5.32 -0.02 -10.30
CA TRP A 756 -6.13 -1.12 -9.79
C TRP A 756 -5.55 -1.67 -8.49
N ILE A 757 -4.23 -1.85 -8.38
CA ILE A 757 -3.56 -2.23 -7.13
C ILE A 757 -3.74 -1.11 -6.11
N SER A 758 -3.46 0.16 -6.40
CA SER A 758 -3.65 1.28 -5.47
C SER A 758 -5.10 1.38 -4.96
N ASP A 759 -6.09 1.24 -5.83
CA ASP A 759 -7.52 1.25 -5.52
C ASP A 759 -7.95 -0.03 -4.80
N SER A 760 -7.32 -1.16 -5.14
CA SER A 760 -7.51 -2.48 -4.54
C SER A 760 -6.71 -2.69 -3.26
N THR A 761 -5.84 -1.75 -2.87
CA THR A 761 -4.98 -1.88 -1.68
C THR A 761 -5.11 -0.72 -0.70
N GLY A 762 -5.48 0.47 -1.18
CA GLY A 762 -5.53 1.71 -0.39
C GLY A 762 -4.14 2.35 -0.23
N ILE A 763 -3.10 1.78 -0.84
CA ILE A 763 -1.78 2.42 -0.91
C ILE A 763 -1.95 3.70 -1.73
N PRO A 764 -1.46 4.86 -1.23
CA PRO A 764 -1.47 6.10 -2.00
C PRO A 764 -0.83 5.87 -3.38
N GLN A 765 -1.51 6.32 -4.42
CA GLN A 765 -1.09 6.13 -5.82
C GLN A 765 0.35 6.60 -6.05
N TYR A 766 0.80 7.64 -5.34
CA TYR A 766 2.18 8.11 -5.34
C TYR A 766 3.20 7.08 -4.82
N SER A 767 2.88 6.39 -3.71
CA SER A 767 3.74 5.33 -3.16
C SER A 767 3.81 4.14 -4.11
N MET A 768 2.68 3.77 -4.72
CA MET A 768 2.67 2.74 -5.76
C MET A 768 3.46 3.16 -7.01
N TYR A 769 3.35 4.42 -7.40
CA TYR A 769 4.10 4.98 -8.53
C TYR A 769 5.62 4.95 -8.28
N ARG A 770 6.09 5.32 -7.07
CA ARG A 770 7.52 5.15 -6.70
C ARG A 770 7.97 3.69 -6.71
N MET A 771 7.13 2.76 -6.24
CA MET A 771 7.48 1.34 -6.23
C MET A 771 7.52 0.72 -7.63
N MET A 772 6.65 1.18 -8.53
CA MET A 772 6.62 0.77 -9.94
C MET A 772 7.59 1.57 -10.83
N GLN A 773 8.30 2.54 -10.25
CA GLN A 773 9.20 3.43 -10.98
C GLN A 773 10.24 2.68 -11.81
N PRO A 774 10.92 1.62 -11.33
CA PRO A 774 11.91 0.90 -12.14
C PRO A 774 11.28 0.22 -13.38
N VAL A 775 10.07 -0.34 -13.22
CA VAL A 775 9.33 -0.96 -14.33
C VAL A 775 8.90 0.10 -15.33
N GLN A 776 8.40 1.24 -14.85
CA GLN A 776 8.01 2.36 -15.69
C GLN A 776 9.20 3.00 -16.40
N GLU A 777 10.36 3.09 -15.75
CA GLU A 777 11.61 3.57 -16.34
C GLU A 777 12.11 2.60 -17.43
N GLY A 778 12.03 1.29 -17.19
CA GLY A 778 12.33 0.26 -18.19
C GLY A 778 11.42 0.35 -19.43
N ILE A 779 10.11 0.52 -19.21
CA ILE A 779 9.14 0.73 -20.30
C ILE A 779 9.43 2.03 -21.05
N ARG A 780 9.70 3.13 -20.34
CA ARG A 780 10.07 4.42 -20.97
C ARG A 780 11.35 4.32 -21.78
N ALA A 781 12.37 3.63 -21.29
CA ALA A 781 13.64 3.44 -22.00
C ALA A 781 13.45 2.59 -23.27
N TRP A 782 12.60 1.56 -23.21
CA TRP A 782 12.25 0.76 -24.38
C TRP A 782 11.40 1.54 -25.39
N SER A 783 10.38 2.25 -24.92
CA SER A 783 9.52 3.13 -25.72
C SER A 783 10.32 4.22 -26.44
N SER A 784 11.30 4.83 -25.75
CA SER A 784 12.23 5.81 -26.34
C SER A 784 13.15 5.20 -27.40
N ARG A 785 13.57 3.93 -27.24
CA ARG A 785 14.34 3.21 -28.26
C ARG A 785 13.50 2.95 -29.51
N SER A 786 12.28 2.46 -29.34
CA SER A 786 11.38 2.19 -30.47
C SER A 786 11.00 3.47 -31.21
N ALA A 787 10.76 4.59 -30.49
CA ALA A 787 10.55 5.89 -31.13
C ALA A 787 11.70 6.33 -32.04
N ARG A 788 12.96 6.04 -31.66
CA ARG A 788 14.12 6.30 -32.54
C ARG A 788 14.07 5.47 -33.82
N GLU A 789 13.54 4.25 -33.77
CA GLU A 789 13.35 3.41 -34.96
C GLU A 789 12.21 3.92 -35.83
N LEU A 790 11.07 4.31 -35.24
CA LEU A 790 9.93 4.92 -35.94
C LEU A 790 10.31 6.24 -36.63
N ASN A 791 11.28 6.97 -36.09
CA ASN A 791 11.81 8.19 -36.67
C ASN A 791 12.82 7.98 -37.81
N ARG A 792 13.30 6.75 -38.06
CA ARG A 792 14.23 6.50 -39.17
C ARG A 792 13.51 6.62 -40.51
N GLU A 793 14.15 7.31 -41.45
CA GLU A 793 13.74 7.26 -42.85
C GLU A 793 13.93 5.83 -43.37
N PRO A 794 13.06 5.33 -44.27
CA PRO A 794 13.28 4.05 -44.92
C PRO A 794 14.64 4.09 -45.61
N THR A 795 15.58 3.25 -45.19
CA THR A 795 16.77 3.01 -46.01
C THR A 795 16.29 2.43 -47.33
N ALA A 796 16.74 3.00 -48.45
CA ALA A 796 16.47 2.47 -49.78
C ALA A 796 16.63 0.93 -49.76
N PRO A 797 15.70 0.18 -50.36
CA PRO A 797 15.79 -1.28 -50.36
C PRO A 797 17.19 -1.66 -50.84
N LYS A 798 17.94 -2.36 -49.98
CA LYS A 798 19.18 -3.00 -50.43
C LYS A 798 18.73 -4.08 -51.41
N ASN A 799 18.98 -3.82 -52.71
CA ASN A 799 18.76 -4.75 -53.81
C ASN A 799 19.31 -6.14 -53.50
#